data_AF-A0A735RKV1-F1
#
_entry.id   AF-A0A735RKV1-F1
#
_cell.length_a   1.000
_cell.length_b   1.000
_cell.length_c   1.000
_cell.angle_alpha   90.00
_cell.angle_beta   90.00
_cell.angle_gamma   90.00
#
_symmetry.space_group_name_H-M   'P 1'
#
loop_
_entity.id
_entity.type
_entity.pdbx_description
1 polymer ?
#
loop_
_entity_poly.entity_id
_entity_poly.type
_entity_poly.pdbx_seq_one_letter_code
_entity_poly.pdbx_strand_id
1 'polypeptide(L)'
;FFANTLALRGDLSGDPSFETLLHRTRQTALEAYENQDVPFERIVEVLQPVRDLSRQAIFQVMFGLYSPDHQLQMTGLELEGREGRTHSAKIDLNLELTETANEVSGHIEYLTGLWDEETMLRFSSHLLNVLRDVAVDSTRRLSGVDMLGEQQRYQLLTSFNATRAGYPTGYLLHHLFERNAQENPQRLALVFRQQSYTYGELNRRANRLANHLIHSGIGPDDRVALLLERTPAMLVALLGVLKAGAAYVPLDTGYPEERVEYMLRHCQPKLLLGGEDDVAPYGSTGIPCLVLDDEGHSPLVSGVSDCDPEPVLVGLTPENLAYIIYTSGSTGRPKGVMLPHGAVINFLYAMRDRLGFTANDGMLAVTTPSFDIAVLELYLPLITGGRIVLTSRKEMRDGAALARLVAHRDVTFMQATPSTWRMMLEAGWQGSPQLTALCGGEALDRELCNRLVCATRRFWNMYGPTETTVWSTCQRIEDVDTPISIGTPVAETTVRILNGQGLLQPVGVAGELYIGGAGLARGYLWQPELTAERFIPDRYSEEPGMRLYRTGDLARWRRDGTIEYLGRNDHQVKLRGFRIELGEIEACLQAHPAVRECIVMVREDRTGEKRLVAYIVANADLGTSPVAVLRAHASQTLPEFMVPTAIVTLPAFPLTPNGKVDRNAMPEPDLTSLATREYAAPKGHVEMALAEIWQQLLGVSRVGRTDHFFELGGHSLLALRLIEGINATLGVEFALRDLFANPVLSQMAKQLTAQDKKDVATSDRPNLVHLRRGRSPVKLVCIHPGGGGGIGEAYAPLIGALSKEMDVTGISAVDLDTLTRPEASVPEIAANYLHQLSDIIQTPWILVGWSAGGLIAYEMTRLAMKNGCIPLGTLLIDSYPHTRDTMPDEREVRVEFYEFLQRIGWLTPQTGGGNNDALSSTESALFEAILGRMQSSGEERVNITRNELEYIYQVFSTLQEAYYKYQIPDYDGNIDLFIARDSDTDPGEFWANRVRAGLTITPVNGTHYSMLFQENVTPIALRIQQLCVNYDALTQFDESF
;
A
#
# COMPACT_ATOMS: atom_id res chain seq x y z
N PHE A 1 33.82 -28.67 50.94
CA PHE A 1 32.41 -28.29 50.72
C PHE A 1 31.64 -29.59 50.62
N PHE A 2 30.65 -29.84 51.50
CA PHE A 2 29.90 -31.11 51.55
C PHE A 2 28.53 -31.03 50.87
N ALA A 3 28.02 -29.82 50.63
CA ALA A 3 26.78 -29.63 49.87
C ALA A 3 27.05 -29.81 48.37
N ASN A 4 26.26 -30.66 47.72
CA ASN A 4 26.27 -30.88 46.27
C ASN A 4 24.88 -30.58 45.70
N THR A 5 24.83 -30.07 44.47
CA THR A 5 23.57 -29.72 43.79
C THR A 5 23.11 -30.86 42.90
N LEU A 6 21.88 -31.32 43.08
CA LEU A 6 21.27 -32.36 42.25
C LEU A 6 20.25 -31.75 41.29
N ALA A 7 20.49 -31.87 39.98
CA ALA A 7 19.55 -31.42 38.97
C ALA A 7 18.44 -32.47 38.75
N LEU A 8 17.24 -32.18 39.23
CA LEU A 8 16.09 -33.09 39.14
C LEU A 8 15.16 -32.69 37.98
N ARG A 9 14.86 -33.64 37.09
CA ARG A 9 13.90 -33.44 35.99
C ARG A 9 12.55 -34.03 36.36
N GLY A 10 11.54 -33.18 36.54
CA GLY A 10 10.15 -33.63 36.77
C GLY A 10 9.49 -34.20 35.51
N ASP A 11 8.71 -35.27 35.66
CA ASP A 11 7.91 -35.89 34.59
C ASP A 11 6.41 -35.66 34.80
N LEU A 12 5.89 -34.65 34.09
CA LEU A 12 4.47 -34.27 34.10
C LEU A 12 3.66 -34.94 32.96
N SER A 13 4.24 -35.91 32.25
CA SER A 13 3.61 -36.50 31.06
C SER A 13 2.33 -37.27 31.41
N GLY A 14 1.31 -37.11 30.56
CA GLY A 14 0.04 -37.85 30.63
C GLY A 14 -1.00 -37.29 31.60
N ASP A 15 -0.84 -36.06 32.11
CA ASP A 15 -1.76 -35.46 33.10
C ASP A 15 -1.99 -36.38 34.33
N PRO A 16 -0.92 -36.73 35.06
CA PRO A 16 -1.00 -37.69 36.16
C PRO A 16 -1.85 -37.14 37.32
N SER A 17 -2.29 -38.03 38.22
CA SER A 17 -2.74 -37.58 39.54
C SER A 17 -1.58 -36.96 40.33
N PHE A 18 -1.88 -36.09 41.30
CA PHE A 18 -0.84 -35.53 42.15
C PHE A 18 -0.08 -36.63 42.92
N GLU A 19 -0.78 -37.66 43.39
CA GLU A 19 -0.17 -38.86 43.99
C GLU A 19 0.81 -39.57 43.04
N THR A 20 0.43 -39.74 41.77
CA THR A 20 1.32 -40.35 40.76
C THR A 20 2.55 -39.47 40.52
N LEU A 21 2.37 -38.15 40.45
CA LEU A 21 3.49 -37.20 40.33
C LEU A 21 4.41 -37.30 41.55
N LEU A 22 3.86 -37.37 42.76
CA LEU A 22 4.63 -37.50 43.99
C LEU A 22 5.47 -38.78 43.98
N HIS A 23 4.91 -39.90 43.52
CA HIS A 23 5.64 -41.15 43.34
C HIS A 23 6.78 -41.03 42.32
N ARG A 24 6.52 -40.40 41.16
CA ARG A 24 7.55 -40.15 40.14
C ARG A 24 8.67 -39.27 40.68
N THR A 25 8.33 -38.14 41.31
CA THR A 25 9.30 -37.22 41.90
C THR A 25 10.12 -37.89 43.00
N ARG A 26 9.50 -38.70 43.86
CA ARG A 26 10.20 -39.49 44.89
C ARG A 26 11.20 -40.46 44.26
N GLN A 27 10.79 -41.17 43.22
CA GLN A 27 11.67 -42.10 42.52
C GLN A 27 12.87 -41.37 41.90
N THR A 28 12.63 -40.28 41.16
CA THR A 28 13.70 -39.44 40.58
C THR A 28 14.66 -38.90 41.66
N ALA A 29 14.14 -38.46 42.80
CA ALA A 29 14.97 -37.98 43.91
C ALA A 29 15.84 -39.11 44.51
N LEU A 30 15.28 -40.30 44.74
CA LEU A 30 16.02 -41.46 45.25
C LEU A 30 17.14 -41.90 44.29
N GLU A 31 16.83 -42.01 42.99
CA GLU A 31 17.82 -42.34 41.94
C GLU A 31 18.94 -41.28 41.86
N ALA A 32 18.60 -39.99 42.06
CA ALA A 32 19.60 -38.93 42.13
C ALA A 32 20.47 -39.02 43.40
N TYR A 33 19.88 -39.38 44.56
CA TYR A 33 20.63 -39.54 45.80
C TYR A 33 21.61 -40.73 45.77
N GLU A 34 21.32 -41.78 45.01
CA GLU A 34 22.25 -42.90 44.79
C GLU A 34 23.54 -42.47 44.06
N ASN A 35 23.50 -41.33 43.34
CA ASN A 35 24.61 -40.78 42.56
C ASN A 35 25.05 -39.39 43.06
N GLN A 36 24.75 -39.06 44.34
CA GLN A 36 24.99 -37.73 44.90
C GLN A 36 26.49 -37.37 45.07
N ASP A 37 27.38 -38.34 44.95
CA ASP A 37 28.83 -38.18 45.02
C ASP A 37 29.42 -37.54 43.75
N VAL A 38 28.67 -37.53 42.64
CA VAL A 38 29.06 -36.87 41.40
C VAL A 38 28.88 -35.35 41.53
N PRO A 39 29.95 -34.54 41.45
CA PRO A 39 29.83 -33.08 41.53
C PRO A 39 29.00 -32.52 40.37
N PHE A 40 28.15 -31.53 40.65
CA PHE A 40 27.34 -30.88 39.61
C PHE A 40 28.16 -30.34 38.43
N GLU A 41 29.35 -29.79 38.71
CA GLU A 41 30.27 -29.28 37.69
C GLU A 41 30.68 -30.36 36.69
N ARG A 42 30.81 -31.62 37.14
CA ARG A 42 31.13 -32.75 36.28
C ARG A 42 29.98 -33.10 35.35
N ILE A 43 28.73 -32.96 35.82
CA ILE A 43 27.53 -33.19 34.99
C ILE A 43 27.47 -32.14 33.87
N VAL A 44 27.73 -30.86 34.18
CA VAL A 44 27.80 -29.78 33.19
C VAL A 44 28.92 -30.03 32.18
N GLU A 45 30.09 -30.47 32.63
CA GLU A 45 31.23 -30.78 31.77
C GLU A 45 30.91 -31.90 30.76
N VAL A 46 30.19 -32.94 31.20
CA VAL A 46 29.83 -34.10 30.36
C VAL A 46 28.66 -33.78 29.42
N LEU A 47 27.62 -33.09 29.90
CA LEU A 47 26.45 -32.76 29.07
C LEU A 47 26.72 -31.67 28.05
N GLN A 48 27.77 -30.86 28.27
CA GLN A 48 28.16 -29.73 27.40
C GLN A 48 26.96 -28.90 26.90
N PRO A 49 26.08 -28.41 27.81
CA PRO A 49 24.95 -27.59 27.40
C PRO A 49 25.44 -26.29 26.76
N VAL A 50 24.63 -25.72 25.86
CA VAL A 50 24.92 -24.41 25.25
C VAL A 50 25.20 -23.39 26.35
N ARG A 51 26.40 -22.81 26.32
CA ARG A 51 26.82 -21.84 27.33
C ARG A 51 26.09 -20.52 27.11
N ASP A 52 25.39 -20.06 28.14
CA ASP A 52 24.73 -18.76 28.18
C ASP A 52 25.16 -18.06 29.47
N LEU A 53 25.80 -16.88 29.35
CA LEU A 53 26.29 -16.13 30.50
C LEU A 53 25.16 -15.47 31.31
N SER A 54 23.93 -15.46 30.79
CA SER A 54 22.77 -14.86 31.46
C SER A 54 22.08 -15.79 32.47
N ARG A 55 22.39 -17.10 32.49
CA ARG A 55 21.71 -18.08 33.34
C ARG A 55 22.59 -19.26 33.75
N GLN A 56 22.22 -19.96 34.82
CA GLN A 56 22.86 -21.23 35.18
C GLN A 56 22.58 -22.33 34.13
N ALA A 57 23.58 -23.19 33.95
CA ALA A 57 23.47 -24.36 33.08
C ALA A 57 22.53 -25.40 33.71
N ILE A 58 21.75 -26.10 32.87
CA ILE A 58 20.85 -27.22 33.24
C ILE A 58 19.58 -26.80 34.00
N PHE A 59 19.67 -25.97 35.04
CA PHE A 59 18.49 -25.58 35.84
C PHE A 59 18.55 -24.09 36.26
N GLN A 60 17.38 -23.53 36.58
CA GLN A 60 17.19 -22.13 36.98
C GLN A 60 16.30 -21.99 38.22
N VAL A 61 15.81 -23.10 38.78
CA VAL A 61 15.03 -23.09 40.01
C VAL A 61 15.67 -24.06 40.99
N MET A 62 15.92 -23.59 42.21
CA MET A 62 16.46 -24.38 43.30
C MET A 62 15.42 -24.52 44.41
N PHE A 63 15.37 -25.70 45.00
CA PHE A 63 14.52 -26.02 46.14
C PHE A 63 15.39 -26.63 47.23
N GLY A 64 15.36 -26.02 48.42
CA GLY A 64 16.02 -26.50 49.63
C GLY A 64 14.99 -26.79 50.71
N LEU A 65 15.07 -27.99 51.31
CA LEU A 65 14.34 -28.33 52.52
C LEU A 65 15.36 -28.58 53.64
N TYR A 66 15.29 -27.78 54.70
CA TYR A 66 16.22 -27.80 55.81
C TYR A 66 15.52 -28.26 57.10
N SER A 67 16.30 -28.87 57.99
CA SER A 67 15.91 -29.03 59.39
C SER A 67 16.28 -27.77 60.17
N PRO A 68 15.49 -27.36 61.18
CA PRO A 68 15.79 -26.17 61.96
C PRO A 68 17.16 -26.29 62.63
N ASP A 69 17.89 -25.17 62.65
CA ASP A 69 19.17 -25.08 63.33
C ASP A 69 19.02 -25.44 64.81
N HIS A 70 19.96 -26.23 65.32
CA HIS A 70 20.02 -26.50 66.74
C HIS A 70 20.41 -25.20 67.45
N GLN A 71 19.57 -24.70 68.36
CA GLN A 71 19.92 -23.55 69.18
C GLN A 71 21.25 -23.84 69.90
N LEU A 72 22.28 -23.08 69.57
CA LEU A 72 23.56 -23.13 70.26
C LEU A 72 23.32 -22.67 71.70
N GLN A 73 23.38 -23.60 72.64
CA GLN A 73 23.27 -23.26 74.05
C GLN A 73 24.65 -22.92 74.60
N MET A 74 24.81 -21.67 75.05
CA MET A 74 26.01 -21.20 75.75
C MET A 74 25.63 -20.82 77.18
N THR A 75 26.32 -21.40 78.17
CA THR A 75 26.02 -21.15 79.58
C THR A 75 26.17 -19.68 79.94
N GLY A 76 25.08 -19.05 80.40
CA GLY A 76 25.05 -17.65 80.82
C GLY A 76 24.84 -16.61 79.71
N LEU A 77 24.59 -17.04 78.47
CA LEU A 77 24.29 -16.17 77.33
C LEU A 77 23.04 -16.67 76.59
N GLU A 78 22.16 -15.75 76.21
CA GLU A 78 21.06 -16.03 75.29
C GLU A 78 21.52 -15.68 73.88
N LEU A 79 21.50 -16.67 72.97
CA LEU A 79 21.88 -16.50 71.57
C LEU A 79 20.63 -16.49 70.70
N GLU A 80 20.38 -15.34 70.06
CA GLU A 80 19.34 -15.19 69.05
C GLU A 80 20.00 -15.23 67.66
N GLY A 81 19.62 -16.22 66.84
CA GLY A 81 20.04 -16.29 65.45
C GLY A 81 19.42 -15.13 64.67
N ARG A 82 20.25 -14.29 64.06
CA ARG A 82 19.80 -13.29 63.09
C ARG A 82 20.18 -13.76 61.70
N GLU A 83 19.18 -14.12 60.90
CA GLU A 83 19.38 -14.35 59.47
C GLU A 83 19.88 -13.05 58.82
N GLY A 84 21.05 -13.13 58.20
CA GLY A 84 21.54 -12.05 57.36
C GLY A 84 20.71 -12.04 56.08
N ARG A 85 20.03 -10.93 55.79
CA ARG A 85 19.39 -10.74 54.47
C ARG A 85 20.50 -10.72 53.41
N THR A 86 20.63 -11.80 52.65
CA THR A 86 21.47 -11.80 51.46
C THR A 86 20.78 -10.96 50.39
N HIS A 87 21.46 -9.92 49.90
CA HIS A 87 20.95 -9.07 48.82
C HIS A 87 21.39 -9.56 47.42
N SER A 88 21.81 -10.83 47.31
CA SER A 88 22.43 -11.37 46.10
C SER A 88 21.91 -12.77 45.78
N ALA A 89 20.88 -12.86 44.95
CA ALA A 89 20.38 -14.13 44.42
C ALA A 89 21.42 -14.72 43.45
N LYS A 90 21.78 -15.98 43.68
CA LYS A 90 22.78 -16.71 42.86
C LYS A 90 22.16 -17.49 41.70
N ILE A 91 20.84 -17.64 41.76
CA ILE A 91 19.99 -18.44 40.87
C ILE A 91 18.74 -17.60 40.65
N ASP A 92 18.15 -17.73 39.48
CA ASP A 92 16.89 -17.12 39.09
C ASP A 92 15.82 -17.16 40.20
N LEU A 93 15.49 -18.35 40.70
CA LEU A 93 14.57 -18.53 41.83
C LEU A 93 15.06 -19.64 42.77
N ASN A 94 15.10 -19.34 44.07
CA ASN A 94 15.45 -20.28 45.12
C ASN A 94 14.35 -20.29 46.18
N LEU A 95 13.75 -21.46 46.42
CA LEU A 95 12.76 -21.69 47.47
C LEU A 95 13.41 -22.49 48.59
N GLU A 96 13.60 -21.86 49.74
CA GLU A 96 14.15 -22.51 50.93
C GLU A 96 13.07 -22.64 51.99
N LEU A 97 12.80 -23.87 52.41
CA LEU A 97 11.83 -24.20 53.43
C LEU A 97 12.52 -24.90 54.61
N THR A 98 12.04 -24.62 55.81
CA THR A 98 12.42 -25.26 57.06
C THR A 98 11.19 -25.93 57.63
N GLU A 99 11.28 -27.24 57.88
CA GLU A 99 10.20 -28.02 58.47
C GLU A 99 10.39 -28.12 59.99
N THR A 100 9.43 -27.61 60.75
CA THR A 100 9.34 -27.80 62.20
C THR A 100 8.23 -28.80 62.54
N ALA A 101 8.07 -29.14 63.82
CA ALA A 101 7.05 -30.09 64.24
C ALA A 101 5.60 -29.67 63.91
N ASN A 102 5.32 -28.36 63.77
CA ASN A 102 3.97 -27.82 63.60
C ASN A 102 3.78 -26.96 62.34
N GLU A 103 4.86 -26.54 61.69
CA GLU A 103 4.80 -25.65 60.52
C GLU A 103 5.95 -25.87 59.56
N VAL A 104 5.71 -25.59 58.28
CA VAL A 104 6.74 -25.42 57.25
C VAL A 104 6.80 -23.94 56.93
N SER A 105 7.94 -23.31 57.19
CA SER A 105 8.16 -21.88 56.97
C SER A 105 9.46 -21.67 56.19
N GLY A 106 9.59 -20.54 55.51
CA GLY A 106 10.73 -20.33 54.62
C GLY A 106 10.62 -19.05 53.82
N HIS A 107 11.50 -18.91 52.84
CA HIS A 107 11.58 -17.72 52.01
C HIS A 107 11.84 -18.06 50.53
N ILE A 108 11.50 -17.11 49.66
CA ILE A 108 11.83 -17.17 48.24
C ILE A 108 12.87 -16.09 47.98
N GLU A 109 14.05 -16.50 47.54
CA GLU A 109 15.07 -15.61 46.99
C GLU A 109 14.96 -15.63 45.46
N TYR A 110 15.01 -14.46 44.81
CA TYR A 110 14.82 -14.37 43.36
C TYR A 110 15.60 -13.20 42.75
N LEU A 111 15.92 -13.31 41.46
CA LEU A 111 16.58 -12.24 40.71
C LEU A 111 15.60 -11.12 40.39
N THR A 112 15.82 -9.94 40.98
CA THR A 112 14.99 -8.74 40.75
C THR A 112 15.08 -8.17 39.33
N GLY A 113 16.11 -8.55 38.57
CA GLY A 113 16.21 -8.26 37.14
C GLY A 113 15.24 -9.07 36.26
N LEU A 114 14.66 -10.15 36.79
CA LEU A 114 13.72 -11.02 36.08
C LEU A 114 12.29 -10.91 36.62
N TRP A 115 12.15 -10.78 37.95
CA TRP A 115 10.86 -10.72 38.62
C TRP A 115 10.79 -9.59 39.63
N ASP A 116 9.59 -9.04 39.80
CA ASP A 116 9.27 -8.16 40.91
C ASP A 116 8.56 -8.91 42.05
N GLU A 117 8.45 -8.22 43.17
CA GLU A 117 7.85 -8.73 44.41
C GLU A 117 6.41 -9.19 44.23
N GLU A 118 5.59 -8.45 43.47
CA GLU A 118 4.20 -8.79 43.24
C GLU A 118 4.04 -10.12 42.46
N THR A 119 4.93 -10.41 41.51
CA THR A 119 4.94 -11.73 40.86
C THR A 119 5.29 -12.84 41.83
N MET A 120 6.23 -12.61 42.75
CA MET A 120 6.62 -13.62 43.74
C MET A 120 5.54 -13.85 44.78
N LEU A 121 4.84 -12.81 45.23
CA LEU A 121 3.65 -12.92 46.08
C LEU A 121 2.52 -13.71 45.38
N ARG A 122 2.37 -13.54 44.07
CA ARG A 122 1.43 -14.33 43.27
C ARG A 122 1.85 -15.80 43.19
N PHE A 123 3.13 -16.08 42.96
CA PHE A 123 3.66 -17.44 42.91
C PHE A 123 3.55 -18.15 44.27
N SER A 124 3.83 -17.47 45.37
CA SER A 124 3.65 -18.04 46.71
C SER A 124 2.18 -18.35 46.99
N SER A 125 1.25 -17.46 46.60
CA SER A 125 -0.20 -17.70 46.70
C SER A 125 -0.64 -18.91 45.86
N HIS A 126 -0.14 -19.04 44.63
CA HIS A 126 -0.39 -20.20 43.77
C HIS A 126 0.11 -21.50 44.40
N LEU A 127 1.33 -21.51 44.93
CA LEU A 127 1.90 -22.67 45.60
C LEU A 127 1.04 -23.09 46.80
N LEU A 128 0.62 -22.14 47.63
CA LEU A 128 -0.25 -22.42 48.77
C LEU A 128 -1.61 -22.97 48.35
N ASN A 129 -2.21 -22.46 47.27
CA ASN A 129 -3.48 -22.97 46.76
C ASN A 129 -3.36 -24.39 46.24
N VAL A 130 -2.30 -24.67 45.46
CA VAL A 130 -1.99 -26.02 44.99
C VAL A 130 -1.81 -26.97 46.18
N LEU A 131 -1.03 -26.59 47.19
CA LEU A 131 -0.80 -27.41 48.39
C LEU A 131 -2.10 -27.67 49.17
N ARG A 132 -2.98 -26.67 49.30
CA ARG A 132 -4.28 -26.83 49.95
C ARG A 132 -5.20 -27.78 49.17
N ASP A 133 -5.28 -27.62 47.85
CA ASP A 133 -6.16 -28.42 47.00
C ASP A 133 -5.74 -29.90 47.00
N VAL A 134 -4.43 -30.18 46.86
CA VAL A 134 -3.91 -31.55 46.86
C VAL A 134 -3.88 -32.20 48.25
N ALA A 135 -3.85 -31.41 49.32
CA ALA A 135 -4.02 -31.91 50.68
C ALA A 135 -5.45 -32.37 50.97
N VAL A 136 -6.44 -31.80 50.26
CA VAL A 136 -7.84 -32.25 50.33
C VAL A 136 -8.07 -33.50 49.49
N ASP A 137 -7.51 -33.56 48.28
CA ASP A 137 -7.62 -34.73 47.39
C ASP A 137 -6.38 -34.89 46.50
N SER A 138 -5.49 -35.81 46.88
CA SER A 138 -4.27 -36.13 46.15
C SER A 138 -4.50 -36.99 44.90
N THR A 139 -5.69 -37.55 44.72
CA THR A 139 -6.03 -38.39 43.56
C THR A 139 -6.43 -37.56 42.33
N ARG A 140 -6.66 -36.26 42.52
CA ARG A 140 -6.94 -35.28 41.49
C ARG A 140 -5.82 -35.22 40.44
N ARG A 141 -6.20 -35.13 39.17
CA ARG A 141 -5.27 -34.90 38.05
C ARG A 141 -4.71 -33.49 38.09
N LEU A 142 -3.47 -33.31 37.62
CA LEU A 142 -2.82 -32.00 37.58
C LEU A 142 -3.67 -30.93 36.86
N SER A 143 -4.33 -31.30 35.76
CA SER A 143 -5.25 -30.41 35.03
C SER A 143 -6.44 -29.96 35.87
N GLY A 144 -6.86 -30.74 36.88
CA GLY A 144 -7.95 -30.41 37.77
C GLY A 144 -7.54 -29.68 39.05
N VAL A 145 -6.24 -29.49 39.29
CA VAL A 145 -5.71 -28.83 40.49
C VAL A 145 -5.90 -27.33 40.40
N ASP A 146 -6.44 -26.75 41.47
CA ASP A 146 -6.77 -25.35 41.49
C ASP A 146 -5.61 -24.46 41.95
N MET A 147 -4.98 -23.78 41.01
CA MET A 147 -3.91 -22.81 41.28
C MET A 147 -4.43 -21.41 41.65
N LEU A 148 -5.59 -21.01 41.12
CA LEU A 148 -6.05 -19.63 41.18
C LEU A 148 -6.86 -19.38 42.45
N GLY A 149 -6.53 -18.33 43.21
CA GLY A 149 -7.37 -17.91 44.33
C GLY A 149 -8.68 -17.26 43.86
N GLU A 150 -9.66 -17.11 44.76
CA GLU A 150 -10.93 -16.43 44.47
C GLU A 150 -10.73 -15.00 43.94
N GLN A 151 -9.81 -14.24 44.55
CA GLN A 151 -9.50 -12.87 44.13
C GLN A 151 -8.96 -12.81 42.70
N GLN A 152 -8.12 -13.76 42.30
CA GLN A 152 -7.56 -13.82 40.95
C GLN A 152 -8.62 -14.24 39.93
N ARG A 153 -9.52 -15.16 40.29
CA ARG A 153 -10.67 -15.50 39.45
C ARG A 153 -11.58 -14.31 39.24
N TYR A 154 -11.91 -13.59 40.31
CA TYR A 154 -12.70 -12.37 40.23
C TYR A 154 -12.01 -11.33 39.34
N GLN A 155 -10.70 -11.17 39.46
CA GLN A 155 -9.93 -10.27 38.60
C GLN A 155 -10.05 -10.66 37.11
N LEU A 156 -9.83 -11.93 36.78
CA LEU A 156 -9.81 -12.43 35.40
C LEU A 156 -11.21 -12.51 34.77
N LEU A 157 -12.24 -12.85 35.54
CA LEU A 157 -13.61 -13.05 35.04
C LEU A 157 -14.46 -11.79 35.13
N THR A 158 -14.22 -10.93 36.13
CA THR A 158 -15.07 -9.78 36.43
C THR A 158 -14.32 -8.47 36.26
N SER A 159 -13.21 -8.23 36.97
CA SER A 159 -12.56 -6.91 36.96
C SER A 159 -12.00 -6.52 35.58
N PHE A 160 -11.23 -7.41 34.93
CA PHE A 160 -10.68 -7.16 33.59
C PHE A 160 -11.74 -7.20 32.48
N ASN A 161 -12.92 -7.71 32.81
CA ASN A 161 -14.07 -7.87 31.93
C ASN A 161 -15.26 -6.99 32.35
N ALA A 162 -15.01 -5.92 33.11
CA ALA A 162 -16.00 -4.97 33.56
C ALA A 162 -16.42 -4.03 32.42
N THR A 163 -17.00 -4.59 31.36
CA THR A 163 -17.28 -3.92 30.09
C THR A 163 -18.74 -3.59 29.86
N ARG A 164 -19.60 -3.87 30.85
CA ARG A 164 -21.03 -3.58 30.75
C ARG A 164 -21.26 -2.08 30.50
N ALA A 165 -21.98 -1.74 29.44
CA ALA A 165 -22.31 -0.37 29.06
C ALA A 165 -23.67 -0.30 28.35
N GLY A 166 -24.38 0.81 28.51
CA GLY A 166 -25.66 1.02 27.84
C GLY A 166 -25.49 1.37 26.35
N TYR A 167 -26.19 0.65 25.48
CA TYR A 167 -26.36 0.97 24.07
C TYR A 167 -27.82 0.74 23.65
N PRO A 168 -28.31 1.32 22.53
CA PRO A 168 -29.69 1.12 22.09
C PRO A 168 -29.93 -0.34 21.70
N THR A 169 -30.69 -1.04 22.53
CA THR A 169 -31.19 -2.39 22.24
C THR A 169 -32.53 -2.30 21.50
N GLY A 170 -32.84 -3.29 20.67
CA GLY A 170 -34.09 -3.33 19.91
C GLY A 170 -34.11 -2.49 18.62
N TYR A 171 -33.01 -1.83 18.26
CA TYR A 171 -32.88 -1.08 17.01
C TYR A 171 -32.13 -1.87 15.94
N LEU A 172 -32.36 -1.48 14.69
CA LEU A 172 -31.60 -1.94 13.53
C LEU A 172 -30.63 -0.84 13.11
N LEU A 173 -29.58 -1.23 12.41
CA LEU A 173 -28.48 -0.31 12.06
C LEU A 173 -28.98 0.87 11.23
N HIS A 174 -29.89 0.65 10.27
CA HIS A 174 -30.43 1.71 9.43
C HIS A 174 -31.33 2.68 10.20
N HIS A 175 -32.03 2.25 11.26
CA HIS A 175 -32.84 3.15 12.10
C HIS A 175 -31.99 4.27 12.74
N LEU A 176 -30.73 3.98 13.08
CA LEU A 176 -29.82 4.97 13.65
C LEU A 176 -29.37 6.01 12.63
N PHE A 177 -29.22 5.59 11.36
CA PHE A 177 -28.95 6.50 10.25
C PHE A 177 -30.18 7.35 9.90
N GLU A 178 -31.36 6.72 9.81
CA GLU A 178 -32.64 7.38 9.54
C GLU A 178 -32.93 8.49 10.55
N ARG A 179 -32.70 8.20 11.83
CA ARG A 179 -32.83 9.20 12.89
C ARG A 179 -31.97 10.44 12.62
N ASN A 180 -30.70 10.25 12.27
CA ASN A 180 -29.83 11.38 11.91
C ASN A 180 -30.30 12.10 10.64
N ALA A 181 -30.80 11.37 9.65
CA ALA A 181 -31.32 11.96 8.41
C ALA A 181 -32.62 12.75 8.61
N GLN A 182 -33.45 12.36 9.57
CA GLN A 182 -34.65 13.08 9.96
C GLN A 182 -34.32 14.30 10.83
N GLU A 183 -33.44 14.15 11.82
CA GLU A 183 -33.08 15.23 12.76
C GLU A 183 -32.16 16.29 12.10
N ASN A 184 -31.26 15.88 11.20
CA ASN A 184 -30.23 16.74 10.60
C ASN A 184 -30.10 16.56 9.08
N PRO A 185 -31.18 16.75 8.29
CA PRO A 185 -31.21 16.39 6.86
C PRO A 185 -30.19 17.15 6.00
N GLN A 186 -29.81 18.37 6.39
CA GLN A 186 -28.90 19.24 5.63
C GLN A 186 -27.42 19.04 5.97
N ARG A 187 -27.11 18.21 6.97
CA ARG A 187 -25.72 17.93 7.35
C ARG A 187 -25.06 17.07 6.28
N LEU A 188 -23.78 17.26 6.00
CA LEU A 188 -23.03 16.43 5.06
C LEU A 188 -22.81 15.03 5.65
N ALA A 189 -23.22 14.00 4.91
CA ALA A 189 -23.01 12.60 5.26
C ALA A 189 -21.82 11.99 4.51
N LEU A 190 -21.67 12.34 3.23
CA LEU A 190 -20.68 11.74 2.34
C LEU A 190 -20.04 12.82 1.46
N VAL A 191 -18.72 12.76 1.33
CA VAL A 191 -17.92 13.51 0.37
C VAL A 191 -17.15 12.51 -0.48
N PHE A 192 -17.26 12.64 -1.80
CA PHE A 192 -16.51 11.83 -2.77
C PHE A 192 -16.04 12.73 -3.91
N ARG A 193 -14.71 12.94 -4.00
CA ARG A 193 -14.11 13.89 -4.94
C ARG A 193 -14.74 15.30 -4.79
N GLN A 194 -15.31 15.84 -5.86
CA GLN A 194 -16.00 17.14 -5.86
C GLN A 194 -17.49 17.03 -5.50
N GLN A 195 -18.01 15.81 -5.33
CA GLN A 195 -19.40 15.57 -4.97
C GLN A 195 -19.58 15.51 -3.45
N SER A 196 -20.71 16.01 -2.99
CA SER A 196 -21.10 15.95 -1.58
C SER A 196 -22.58 15.63 -1.47
N TYR A 197 -22.93 14.83 -0.47
CA TYR A 197 -24.28 14.34 -0.23
C TYR A 197 -24.66 14.61 1.21
N THR A 198 -25.80 15.26 1.40
CA THR A 198 -26.39 15.45 2.71
C THR A 198 -27.03 14.16 3.23
N TYR A 199 -27.26 14.07 4.54
CA TYR A 199 -27.98 12.94 5.13
C TYR A 199 -29.36 12.71 4.49
N GLY A 200 -30.13 13.79 4.26
CA GLY A 200 -31.46 13.69 3.65
C GLY A 200 -31.42 13.25 2.18
N GLU A 201 -30.40 13.65 1.43
CA GLU A 201 -30.19 13.21 0.05
C GLU A 201 -29.76 11.74 -0.05
N LEU A 202 -28.84 11.32 0.82
CA LEU A 202 -28.40 9.93 0.88
C LEU A 202 -29.55 9.01 1.33
N ASN A 203 -30.34 9.43 2.32
CA ASN A 203 -31.49 8.67 2.82
C ASN A 203 -32.55 8.47 1.73
N ARG A 204 -32.93 9.53 1.00
CA ARG A 204 -33.92 9.43 -0.09
C ARG A 204 -33.47 8.45 -1.19
N ARG A 205 -32.19 8.46 -1.57
CA ARG A 205 -31.65 7.51 -2.57
C ARG A 205 -31.72 6.08 -2.05
N ALA A 206 -31.27 5.84 -0.82
CA ALA A 206 -31.34 4.54 -0.19
C ALA A 206 -32.78 4.03 -0.03
N ASN A 207 -33.74 4.93 0.25
CA ASN A 207 -35.16 4.61 0.37
C ASN A 207 -35.78 4.14 -0.93
N ARG A 208 -35.48 4.80 -2.05
CA ARG A 208 -35.97 4.34 -3.36
C ARG A 208 -35.49 2.93 -3.66
N LEU A 209 -34.21 2.66 -3.40
CA LEU A 209 -33.66 1.32 -3.57
C LEU A 209 -34.33 0.33 -2.61
N ALA A 210 -34.44 0.65 -1.32
CA ALA A 210 -35.06 -0.22 -0.32
C ALA A 210 -36.49 -0.60 -0.69
N ASN A 211 -37.31 0.39 -1.07
CA ASN A 211 -38.68 0.16 -1.50
C ASN A 211 -38.70 -0.73 -2.76
N HIS A 212 -37.82 -0.52 -3.74
CA HIS A 212 -37.73 -1.39 -4.91
C HIS A 212 -37.39 -2.85 -4.54
N LEU A 213 -36.42 -3.03 -3.63
CA LEU A 213 -36.03 -4.36 -3.14
C LEU A 213 -37.20 -5.07 -2.44
N ILE A 214 -37.94 -4.36 -1.58
CA ILE A 214 -39.12 -4.89 -0.90
C ILE A 214 -40.19 -5.31 -1.91
N HIS A 215 -40.51 -4.47 -2.90
CA HIS A 215 -41.46 -4.82 -3.97
C HIS A 215 -41.00 -6.01 -4.82
N SER A 216 -39.69 -6.26 -4.88
CA SER A 216 -39.08 -7.40 -5.57
C SER A 216 -39.05 -8.68 -4.71
N GLY A 217 -39.61 -8.65 -3.49
CA GLY A 217 -39.71 -9.81 -2.60
C GLY A 217 -38.46 -10.09 -1.75
N ILE A 218 -37.58 -9.10 -1.59
CA ILE A 218 -36.48 -9.12 -0.62
C ILE A 218 -37.04 -8.84 0.78
N GLY A 219 -36.61 -9.61 1.78
CA GLY A 219 -37.02 -9.45 3.17
C GLY A 219 -35.96 -9.93 4.19
N PRO A 220 -36.37 -10.24 5.43
CA PRO A 220 -35.48 -10.60 6.54
C PRO A 220 -34.49 -11.71 6.21
N ASP A 221 -33.21 -11.49 6.52
CA ASP A 221 -32.10 -12.44 6.33
C ASP A 221 -31.88 -12.94 4.88
N ASP A 222 -32.62 -12.40 3.91
CA ASP A 222 -32.28 -12.56 2.50
C ASP A 222 -30.92 -11.92 2.24
N ARG A 223 -30.21 -12.45 1.25
CA ARG A 223 -28.86 -12.01 0.91
C ARG A 223 -28.89 -11.26 -0.40
N VAL A 224 -28.38 -10.04 -0.38
CA VAL A 224 -28.16 -9.23 -1.59
C VAL A 224 -26.66 -9.10 -1.79
N ALA A 225 -26.15 -9.67 -2.88
CA ALA A 225 -24.74 -9.56 -3.23
C ALA A 225 -24.46 -8.18 -3.83
N LEU A 226 -23.39 -7.52 -3.37
CA LEU A 226 -22.99 -6.20 -3.83
C LEU A 226 -21.63 -6.30 -4.52
N LEU A 227 -21.59 -6.05 -5.83
CA LEU A 227 -20.37 -6.00 -6.63
C LEU A 227 -20.25 -4.59 -7.22
N LEU A 228 -19.82 -3.64 -6.38
CA LEU A 228 -19.79 -2.21 -6.68
C LEU A 228 -18.39 -1.64 -6.43
N GLU A 229 -18.00 -0.69 -7.29
CA GLU A 229 -16.85 0.17 -7.04
C GLU A 229 -17.09 1.14 -5.87
N ARG A 230 -16.01 1.80 -5.43
CA ARG A 230 -16.03 2.74 -4.30
C ARG A 230 -16.57 4.11 -4.71
N THR A 231 -17.87 4.15 -4.95
CA THR A 231 -18.62 5.34 -5.37
C THR A 231 -19.81 5.56 -4.41
N PRO A 232 -20.52 6.71 -4.49
CA PRO A 232 -21.74 6.93 -3.70
C PRO A 232 -22.77 5.81 -3.83
N ALA A 233 -22.86 5.14 -4.98
CA ALA A 233 -23.70 3.97 -5.21
C ALA A 233 -23.50 2.86 -4.17
N MET A 234 -22.26 2.62 -3.73
CA MET A 234 -21.94 1.64 -2.70
C MET A 234 -22.69 1.92 -1.40
N LEU A 235 -22.71 3.18 -0.94
CA LEU A 235 -23.39 3.56 0.30
C LEU A 235 -24.91 3.51 0.15
N VAL A 236 -25.43 3.93 -1.01
CA VAL A 236 -26.85 3.80 -1.35
C VAL A 236 -27.27 2.34 -1.30
N ALA A 237 -26.48 1.44 -1.89
CA ALA A 237 -26.74 0.00 -1.91
C ALA A 237 -26.70 -0.62 -0.51
N LEU A 238 -25.64 -0.34 0.26
CA LEU A 238 -25.51 -0.82 1.64
C LEU A 238 -26.71 -0.40 2.50
N LEU A 239 -27.08 0.88 2.48
CA LEU A 239 -28.22 1.38 3.25
C LEU A 239 -29.56 0.85 2.73
N GLY A 240 -29.74 0.79 1.40
CA GLY A 240 -30.97 0.29 0.78
C GLY A 240 -31.25 -1.17 1.10
N VAL A 241 -30.22 -2.02 1.10
CA VAL A 241 -30.35 -3.44 1.49
C VAL A 241 -30.74 -3.57 2.97
N LEU A 242 -30.07 -2.84 3.86
CA LEU A 242 -30.40 -2.86 5.29
C LEU A 242 -31.83 -2.36 5.55
N LYS A 243 -32.27 -1.31 4.86
CA LYS A 243 -33.63 -0.75 4.94
C LYS A 243 -34.69 -1.71 4.38
N ALA A 244 -34.32 -2.56 3.41
CA ALA A 244 -35.18 -3.63 2.93
C ALA A 244 -35.26 -4.82 3.90
N GLY A 245 -34.49 -4.82 5.00
CA GLY A 245 -34.43 -5.89 5.99
C GLY A 245 -33.50 -7.04 5.63
N ALA A 246 -32.79 -6.95 4.51
CA ALA A 246 -31.87 -7.97 4.04
C ALA A 246 -30.43 -7.74 4.52
N ALA A 247 -29.61 -8.78 4.40
CA ALA A 247 -28.18 -8.73 4.65
C ALA A 247 -27.41 -8.49 3.35
N TYR A 248 -26.49 -7.53 3.37
CA TYR A 248 -25.60 -7.34 2.23
C TYR A 248 -24.42 -8.32 2.28
N VAL A 249 -23.97 -8.75 1.10
CA VAL A 249 -22.78 -9.59 0.91
C VAL A 249 -21.83 -8.83 -0.02
N PRO A 250 -20.82 -8.11 0.52
CA PRO A 250 -19.92 -7.33 -0.31
C PRO A 250 -18.93 -8.26 -1.04
N LEU A 251 -18.81 -8.04 -2.34
CA LEU A 251 -17.91 -8.72 -3.26
C LEU A 251 -16.96 -7.66 -3.83
N ASP A 252 -15.65 -7.94 -3.85
CA ASP A 252 -14.67 -7.00 -4.37
C ASP A 252 -14.58 -7.14 -5.90
N THR A 253 -14.77 -6.04 -6.63
CA THR A 253 -14.65 -5.98 -8.10
C THR A 253 -13.26 -6.37 -8.62
N GLY A 254 -12.24 -6.39 -7.75
CA GLY A 254 -10.89 -6.87 -8.08
C GLY A 254 -10.68 -8.36 -7.83
N TYR A 255 -11.68 -9.11 -7.39
CA TYR A 255 -11.56 -10.57 -7.28
C TYR A 255 -11.65 -11.26 -8.65
N PRO A 256 -10.93 -12.38 -8.85
CA PRO A 256 -11.11 -13.19 -10.05
C PRO A 256 -12.55 -13.68 -10.19
N GLU A 257 -13.04 -13.78 -11.43
CA GLU A 257 -14.42 -14.19 -11.73
C GLU A 257 -14.80 -15.51 -11.08
N GLU A 258 -13.93 -16.52 -11.12
CA GLU A 258 -14.19 -17.84 -10.52
C GLU A 258 -14.42 -17.75 -8.99
N ARG A 259 -13.72 -16.84 -8.32
CA ARG A 259 -13.91 -16.60 -6.88
C ARG A 259 -15.26 -15.95 -6.62
N VAL A 260 -15.63 -14.95 -7.42
CA VAL A 260 -16.94 -14.29 -7.33
C VAL A 260 -18.06 -15.30 -7.60
N GLU A 261 -17.95 -16.12 -8.65
CA GLU A 261 -18.90 -17.18 -8.96
C GLU A 261 -19.02 -18.21 -7.82
N TYR A 262 -17.90 -18.62 -7.22
CA TYR A 262 -17.94 -19.48 -6.04
C TYR A 262 -18.72 -18.82 -4.90
N MET A 263 -18.43 -17.56 -4.59
CA MET A 263 -19.09 -16.83 -3.51
C MET A 263 -20.59 -16.66 -3.78
N LEU A 264 -20.99 -16.36 -5.02
CA LEU A 264 -22.39 -16.27 -5.44
C LEU A 264 -23.10 -17.62 -5.32
N ARG A 265 -22.47 -18.72 -5.78
CA ARG A 265 -23.02 -20.08 -5.63
C ARG A 265 -23.15 -20.49 -4.17
N HIS A 266 -22.19 -20.14 -3.32
CA HIS A 266 -22.19 -20.48 -1.90
C HIS A 266 -23.18 -19.62 -1.10
N CYS A 267 -23.23 -18.30 -1.31
CA CYS A 267 -24.17 -17.45 -0.57
C CYS A 267 -25.60 -17.57 -1.08
N GLN A 268 -25.83 -17.96 -2.33
CA GLN A 268 -27.17 -18.04 -2.93
C GLN A 268 -27.97 -16.74 -2.68
N PRO A 269 -27.51 -15.60 -3.22
CA PRO A 269 -28.18 -14.33 -3.03
C PRO A 269 -29.48 -14.29 -3.84
N LYS A 270 -30.48 -13.57 -3.35
CA LYS A 270 -31.73 -13.35 -4.10
C LYS A 270 -31.58 -12.30 -5.21
N LEU A 271 -30.58 -11.44 -5.09
CA LEU A 271 -30.28 -10.36 -6.03
C LEU A 271 -28.78 -10.09 -6.05
N LEU A 272 -28.24 -9.84 -7.23
CA LEU A 272 -26.91 -9.27 -7.44
C LEU A 272 -27.07 -7.80 -7.85
N LEU A 273 -26.42 -6.90 -7.13
CA LEU A 273 -26.45 -5.47 -7.40
C LEU A 273 -25.03 -5.01 -7.72
N GLY A 274 -24.84 -4.32 -8.84
CA GLY A 274 -23.52 -3.85 -9.26
C GLY A 274 -23.56 -2.84 -10.42
N GLY A 275 -22.40 -2.42 -10.90
CA GLY A 275 -22.27 -1.66 -12.14
C GLY A 275 -22.57 -2.55 -13.36
N GLU A 276 -22.89 -1.94 -14.51
CA GLU A 276 -23.27 -2.69 -15.73
C GLU A 276 -22.17 -3.68 -16.15
N ASP A 277 -20.94 -3.20 -16.25
CA ASP A 277 -19.77 -4.01 -16.63
C ASP A 277 -19.41 -5.06 -15.57
N ASP A 278 -19.66 -4.77 -14.29
CA ASP A 278 -19.32 -5.67 -13.18
C ASP A 278 -20.28 -6.87 -13.10
N VAL A 279 -21.58 -6.66 -13.36
CA VAL A 279 -22.58 -7.74 -13.26
C VAL A 279 -22.74 -8.52 -14.57
N ALA A 280 -22.36 -7.95 -15.72
CA ALA A 280 -22.51 -8.57 -17.03
C ALA A 280 -21.92 -9.99 -17.13
N PRO A 281 -20.71 -10.28 -16.59
CA PRO A 281 -20.13 -11.64 -16.62
C PRO A 281 -21.00 -12.70 -15.95
N TYR A 282 -21.80 -12.30 -14.96
CA TYR A 282 -22.58 -13.22 -14.11
C TYR A 282 -24.04 -13.37 -14.54
N GLY A 283 -24.44 -12.79 -15.68
CA GLY A 283 -25.83 -12.89 -16.18
C GLY A 283 -26.31 -14.32 -16.44
N SER A 284 -25.38 -15.26 -16.68
CA SER A 284 -25.67 -16.68 -16.90
C SER A 284 -25.96 -17.47 -15.60
N THR A 285 -25.70 -16.88 -14.42
CA THR A 285 -25.88 -17.54 -13.12
C THR A 285 -27.36 -17.74 -12.76
N GLY A 286 -28.28 -17.05 -13.45
CA GLY A 286 -29.72 -17.07 -13.15
C GLY A 286 -30.12 -16.26 -11.92
N ILE A 287 -29.17 -15.55 -11.29
CA ILE A 287 -29.42 -14.61 -10.21
C ILE A 287 -29.97 -13.31 -10.84
N PRO A 288 -31.10 -12.76 -10.36
CA PRO A 288 -31.58 -11.47 -10.84
C PRO A 288 -30.53 -10.37 -10.59
N CYS A 289 -30.26 -9.55 -11.60
CA CYS A 289 -29.30 -8.45 -11.51
C CYS A 289 -30.01 -7.09 -11.49
N LEU A 290 -29.54 -6.17 -10.64
CA LEU A 290 -29.94 -4.77 -10.63
C LEU A 290 -28.71 -3.88 -10.85
N VAL A 291 -28.72 -3.11 -11.93
CA VAL A 291 -27.63 -2.20 -12.27
C VAL A 291 -27.86 -0.84 -11.62
N LEU A 292 -26.81 -0.32 -10.97
CA LEU A 292 -26.73 1.07 -10.50
C LEU A 292 -25.58 1.79 -11.22
N ASP A 293 -25.77 3.08 -11.54
CA ASP A 293 -24.66 3.96 -11.91
C ASP A 293 -23.81 4.36 -10.68
N ASP A 294 -22.71 5.09 -10.91
CA ASP A 294 -21.79 5.53 -9.84
C ASP A 294 -22.44 6.43 -8.77
N GLU A 295 -23.55 7.10 -9.09
CA GLU A 295 -24.30 7.93 -8.15
C GLU A 295 -25.41 7.16 -7.41
N GLY A 296 -25.60 5.89 -7.76
CA GLY A 296 -26.63 5.02 -7.20
C GLY A 296 -28.01 5.21 -7.83
N HIS A 297 -28.10 5.78 -9.03
CA HIS A 297 -29.34 5.85 -9.79
C HIS A 297 -29.54 4.58 -10.65
N SER A 298 -30.81 4.23 -10.83
CA SER A 298 -31.25 3.20 -11.75
C SER A 298 -32.63 3.57 -12.30
N PRO A 299 -32.89 3.41 -13.60
CA PRO A 299 -34.20 3.68 -14.19
C PRO A 299 -35.35 2.92 -13.50
N LEU A 300 -35.05 1.72 -12.99
CA LEU A 300 -36.01 0.86 -12.27
C LEU A 300 -36.38 1.37 -10.86
N VAL A 301 -35.57 2.31 -10.34
CA VAL A 301 -35.65 2.82 -8.96
C VAL A 301 -36.10 4.28 -8.92
N SER A 302 -35.85 5.05 -9.99
CA SER A 302 -36.13 6.50 -10.07
C SER A 302 -37.60 6.90 -9.85
N GLY A 303 -38.55 6.01 -10.15
CA GLY A 303 -40.00 6.24 -9.96
C GLY A 303 -40.57 5.67 -8.65
N VAL A 304 -39.74 5.08 -7.79
CA VAL A 304 -40.15 4.45 -6.54
C VAL A 304 -40.19 5.50 -5.41
N SER A 305 -41.04 5.27 -4.40
CA SER A 305 -41.13 6.14 -3.21
C SER A 305 -39.76 6.36 -2.56
N ASP A 306 -39.47 7.62 -2.18
CA ASP A 306 -38.27 8.00 -1.43
C ASP A 306 -38.51 8.19 0.06
N CYS A 307 -39.70 7.83 0.56
CA CYS A 307 -39.98 7.73 1.98
C CYS A 307 -39.36 6.47 2.59
N ASP A 308 -39.01 6.53 3.88
CA ASP A 308 -38.51 5.38 4.63
C ASP A 308 -39.56 4.24 4.57
N PRO A 309 -39.16 2.98 4.33
CA PRO A 309 -40.10 1.86 4.32
C PRO A 309 -40.72 1.64 5.71
N GLU A 310 -42.00 1.25 5.79
CA GLU A 310 -42.69 1.05 7.07
C GLU A 310 -42.13 -0.18 7.84
N PRO A 311 -41.51 0.00 9.04
CA PRO A 311 -40.85 -1.10 9.77
C PRO A 311 -41.79 -2.20 10.27
N VAL A 312 -43.07 -1.85 10.50
CA VAL A 312 -44.10 -2.72 11.10
C VAL A 312 -44.49 -3.90 10.19
N LEU A 313 -44.22 -3.82 8.89
CA LEU A 313 -44.62 -4.83 7.91
C LEU A 313 -43.69 -6.06 7.84
N VAL A 314 -42.52 -6.03 8.49
CA VAL A 314 -41.42 -6.97 8.20
C VAL A 314 -40.99 -7.85 9.40
N GLY A 315 -41.33 -7.47 10.64
CA GLY A 315 -41.03 -8.28 11.84
C GLY A 315 -39.53 -8.45 12.14
N LEU A 316 -38.71 -7.46 11.75
CA LEU A 316 -37.26 -7.47 11.95
C LEU A 316 -36.87 -7.30 13.42
N THR A 317 -35.82 -8.00 13.83
CA THR A 317 -35.22 -7.93 15.17
C THR A 317 -33.71 -7.67 15.07
N PRO A 318 -33.04 -7.19 16.15
CA PRO A 318 -31.60 -6.99 16.14
C PRO A 318 -30.78 -8.25 15.86
N GLU A 319 -31.36 -9.44 16.03
CA GLU A 319 -30.76 -10.73 15.73
C GLU A 319 -30.71 -11.02 14.22
N ASN A 320 -31.50 -10.31 13.40
CA ASN A 320 -31.42 -10.40 11.94
C ASN A 320 -30.05 -9.92 11.42
N LEU A 321 -29.65 -10.47 10.28
CA LEU A 321 -28.35 -10.24 9.68
C LEU A 321 -28.26 -8.83 9.10
N ALA A 322 -27.22 -8.09 9.48
CA ALA A 322 -26.83 -6.86 8.81
C ALA A 322 -25.98 -7.19 7.57
N TYR A 323 -25.02 -8.11 7.71
CA TYR A 323 -24.13 -8.48 6.61
C TYR A 323 -23.55 -9.88 6.74
N ILE A 324 -23.04 -10.37 5.61
CA ILE A 324 -22.19 -11.55 5.55
C ILE A 324 -20.89 -11.17 4.84
N ILE A 325 -19.77 -11.18 5.57
CA ILE A 325 -18.45 -10.93 5.01
C ILE A 325 -17.69 -12.24 4.92
N TYR A 326 -17.10 -12.51 3.76
CA TYR A 326 -16.31 -13.70 3.53
C TYR A 326 -14.87 -13.52 4.01
N THR A 327 -14.35 -14.57 4.64
CA THR A 327 -12.94 -14.67 5.05
C THR A 327 -12.33 -15.96 4.47
N SER A 328 -11.00 -16.05 4.43
CA SER A 328 -10.32 -17.30 4.07
C SER A 328 -10.67 -18.41 5.07
N GLY A 329 -10.87 -19.63 4.57
CA GLY A 329 -11.26 -20.78 5.38
C GLY A 329 -10.15 -21.82 5.52
N SER A 330 -10.05 -22.46 6.69
CA SER A 330 -9.04 -23.48 6.98
C SER A 330 -9.17 -24.74 6.11
N THR A 331 -10.35 -24.98 5.53
CA THR A 331 -10.62 -26.06 4.57
C THR A 331 -10.24 -25.70 3.13
N GLY A 332 -9.66 -24.52 2.93
CA GLY A 332 -9.22 -24.02 1.63
C GLY A 332 -10.30 -23.39 0.76
N ARG A 333 -11.46 -23.05 1.33
CA ARG A 333 -12.52 -22.30 0.64
C ARG A 333 -12.99 -21.11 1.49
N PRO A 334 -13.41 -19.99 0.87
CA PRO A 334 -13.95 -18.86 1.60
C PRO A 334 -15.16 -19.23 2.46
N LYS A 335 -15.19 -18.74 3.71
CA LYS A 335 -16.29 -18.91 4.67
C LYS A 335 -17.00 -17.58 4.94
N GLY A 336 -18.33 -17.57 4.86
CA GLY A 336 -19.14 -16.38 5.13
C GLY A 336 -19.44 -16.22 6.61
N VAL A 337 -19.01 -15.13 7.23
CA VAL A 337 -19.29 -14.83 8.65
C VAL A 337 -20.56 -14.01 8.75
N MET A 338 -21.55 -14.50 9.50
CA MET A 338 -22.90 -13.91 9.58
C MET A 338 -23.04 -12.97 10.77
N LEU A 339 -23.16 -11.66 10.52
CA LEU A 339 -23.18 -10.64 11.57
C LEU A 339 -24.59 -10.05 11.76
N PRO A 340 -25.16 -10.14 12.98
CA PRO A 340 -26.45 -9.55 13.29
C PRO A 340 -26.35 -8.04 13.55
N HIS A 341 -27.46 -7.32 13.35
CA HIS A 341 -27.54 -5.87 13.62
C HIS A 341 -27.11 -5.50 15.04
N GLY A 342 -27.57 -6.24 16.05
CA GLY A 342 -27.27 -5.96 17.46
C GLY A 342 -25.77 -5.96 17.76
N ALA A 343 -25.01 -6.90 17.19
CA ALA A 343 -23.57 -6.99 17.35
C ALA A 343 -22.86 -5.77 16.75
N VAL A 344 -23.30 -5.33 15.56
CA VAL A 344 -22.75 -4.15 14.89
C VAL A 344 -23.07 -2.87 15.66
N ILE A 345 -24.30 -2.71 16.15
CA ILE A 345 -24.70 -1.53 16.94
C ILE A 345 -23.89 -1.45 18.24
N ASN A 346 -23.76 -2.58 18.96
CA ASN A 346 -22.92 -2.65 20.16
C ASN A 346 -21.49 -2.17 19.86
N PHE A 347 -20.87 -2.73 18.82
CA PHE A 347 -19.53 -2.37 18.40
C PHE A 347 -19.40 -0.87 18.07
N LEU A 348 -20.31 -0.32 17.27
CA LEU A 348 -20.25 1.09 16.87
C LEU A 348 -20.44 2.04 18.05
N TYR A 349 -21.32 1.73 19.01
CA TYR A 349 -21.47 2.51 20.24
C TYR A 349 -20.24 2.42 21.14
N ALA A 350 -19.68 1.21 21.30
CA ALA A 350 -18.43 1.01 22.02
C ALA A 350 -17.30 1.87 21.42
N MET A 351 -17.19 1.92 20.09
CA MET A 351 -16.19 2.73 19.40
C MET A 351 -16.47 4.23 19.46
N ARG A 352 -17.73 4.66 19.34
CA ARG A 352 -18.13 6.06 19.51
C ARG A 352 -17.64 6.59 20.85
N ASP A 353 -17.95 5.88 21.93
CA ASP A 353 -17.66 6.33 23.29
C ASP A 353 -16.16 6.24 23.57
N ARG A 354 -15.50 5.15 23.16
CA ARG A 354 -14.08 4.93 23.41
C ARG A 354 -13.16 5.86 22.62
N LEU A 355 -13.52 6.16 21.37
CA LEU A 355 -12.77 7.06 20.51
C LEU A 355 -13.18 8.53 20.69
N GLY A 356 -14.34 8.79 21.32
CA GLY A 356 -14.93 10.12 21.44
C GLY A 356 -15.26 10.70 20.06
N PHE A 357 -15.85 9.89 19.17
CA PHE A 357 -16.26 10.32 17.83
C PHE A 357 -17.58 11.09 17.92
N THR A 358 -17.64 12.26 17.27
CA THR A 358 -18.78 13.19 17.35
C THR A 358 -19.29 13.56 15.96
N ALA A 359 -20.43 14.26 15.90
CA ALA A 359 -20.98 14.73 14.65
C ALA A 359 -20.01 15.66 13.87
N ASN A 360 -19.09 16.35 14.55
CA ASN A 360 -18.16 17.29 13.91
C ASN A 360 -16.98 16.59 13.23
N ASP A 361 -16.80 15.30 13.48
CA ASP A 361 -15.71 14.51 12.94
C ASP A 361 -15.97 14.05 11.50
N GLY A 362 -14.87 13.82 10.78
CA GLY A 362 -14.90 13.20 9.48
C GLY A 362 -13.94 12.02 9.40
N MET A 363 -14.44 10.92 8.87
CA MET A 363 -13.74 9.66 8.72
C MET A 363 -13.28 9.51 7.27
N LEU A 364 -11.97 9.40 7.05
CA LEU A 364 -11.45 9.00 5.75
C LEU A 364 -11.60 7.48 5.60
N ALA A 365 -12.54 7.05 4.76
CA ALA A 365 -12.82 5.64 4.50
C ALA A 365 -11.86 5.13 3.42
N VAL A 366 -10.95 4.24 3.80
CA VAL A 366 -9.88 3.68 2.97
C VAL A 366 -9.91 2.16 2.87
N THR A 367 -10.82 1.48 3.56
CA THR A 367 -10.87 0.02 3.57
C THR A 367 -11.95 -0.50 2.62
N THR A 368 -11.64 -1.56 1.85
CA THR A 368 -12.59 -2.27 0.97
C THR A 368 -13.81 -2.75 1.77
N PRO A 369 -15.05 -2.64 1.25
CA PRO A 369 -16.25 -3.12 1.94
C PRO A 369 -16.25 -4.64 2.15
N SER A 370 -15.44 -5.39 1.40
CA SER A 370 -15.23 -6.84 1.58
C SER A 370 -14.36 -7.18 2.79
N PHE A 371 -13.85 -6.17 3.50
CA PHE A 371 -13.14 -6.32 4.77
C PHE A 371 -13.94 -5.61 5.88
N ASP A 372 -14.22 -6.34 6.96
CA ASP A 372 -15.14 -5.93 8.03
C ASP A 372 -14.75 -4.62 8.74
N ILE A 373 -13.47 -4.26 8.78
CA ILE A 373 -13.04 -3.00 9.40
C ILE A 373 -13.62 -1.76 8.68
N ALA A 374 -14.04 -1.90 7.42
CA ALA A 374 -14.79 -0.86 6.71
C ALA A 374 -16.13 -0.53 7.39
N VAL A 375 -16.73 -1.43 8.17
CA VAL A 375 -17.97 -1.19 8.91
C VAL A 375 -17.82 -0.01 9.88
N LEU A 376 -16.67 0.11 10.55
CA LEU A 376 -16.38 1.27 11.39
C LEU A 376 -16.36 2.56 10.55
N GLU A 377 -15.64 2.52 9.43
CA GLU A 377 -15.45 3.68 8.56
C GLU A 377 -16.76 4.18 7.95
N LEU A 378 -17.64 3.24 7.60
CA LEU A 378 -18.88 3.51 6.86
C LEU A 378 -20.08 3.80 7.76
N TYR A 379 -20.15 3.24 8.97
CA TYR A 379 -21.35 3.39 9.81
C TYR A 379 -21.15 4.26 11.05
N LEU A 380 -19.94 4.34 11.63
CA LEU A 380 -19.73 5.20 12.80
C LEU A 380 -20.08 6.67 12.51
N PRO A 381 -19.67 7.27 11.36
CA PRO A 381 -20.08 8.63 11.04
C PRO A 381 -21.60 8.73 10.88
N LEU A 382 -22.22 7.80 10.16
CA LEU A 382 -23.66 7.82 9.84
C LEU A 382 -24.57 7.73 11.07
N ILE A 383 -24.16 7.01 12.12
CA ILE A 383 -24.97 6.92 13.35
C ILE A 383 -24.71 8.08 14.32
N THR A 384 -23.63 8.84 14.13
CA THR A 384 -23.22 9.94 15.02
C THR A 384 -23.49 11.34 14.43
N GLY A 385 -23.91 11.42 13.16
CA GLY A 385 -24.04 12.68 12.43
C GLY A 385 -22.71 13.19 11.87
N GLY A 386 -21.65 12.38 11.88
CA GLY A 386 -20.36 12.68 11.26
C GLY A 386 -20.41 12.66 9.73
N ARG A 387 -19.25 12.80 9.09
CA ARG A 387 -19.13 12.68 7.62
C ARG A 387 -18.13 11.61 7.20
N ILE A 388 -18.43 10.94 6.09
CA ILE A 388 -17.54 10.01 5.41
C ILE A 388 -16.83 10.78 4.29
N VAL A 389 -15.51 10.73 4.28
CA VAL A 389 -14.71 11.11 3.10
C VAL A 389 -14.31 9.81 2.42
N LEU A 390 -14.96 9.50 1.30
CA LEU A 390 -14.77 8.25 0.59
C LEU A 390 -13.58 8.35 -0.36
N THR A 391 -12.68 7.37 -0.29
CA THR A 391 -11.57 7.24 -1.24
C THR A 391 -11.91 6.30 -2.38
N SER A 392 -11.42 6.60 -3.58
CA SER A 392 -11.45 5.68 -4.71
C SER A 392 -10.40 4.57 -4.57
N ARG A 393 -10.56 3.48 -5.32
CA ARG A 393 -9.59 2.36 -5.36
C ARG A 393 -8.17 2.80 -5.73
N LYS A 394 -8.03 3.79 -6.64
CA LYS A 394 -6.72 4.36 -7.04
C LYS A 394 -6.06 5.09 -5.86
N GLU A 395 -6.83 5.92 -5.16
CA GLU A 395 -6.33 6.71 -4.01
C GLU A 395 -5.97 5.83 -2.81
N MET A 396 -6.76 4.78 -2.52
CA MET A 396 -6.45 3.82 -1.45
C MET A 396 -5.07 3.18 -1.55
N ARG A 397 -4.57 3.03 -2.77
CA ARG A 397 -3.28 2.42 -3.07
C ARG A 397 -2.17 3.45 -3.24
N ASP A 398 -2.44 4.74 -3.13
CA ASP A 398 -1.44 5.80 -3.32
C ASP A 398 -1.17 6.51 -1.98
N GLY A 399 0.02 6.28 -1.42
CA GLY A 399 0.43 6.86 -0.14
C GLY A 399 0.44 8.39 -0.15
N ALA A 400 0.83 9.01 -1.26
CA ALA A 400 0.86 10.46 -1.41
C ALA A 400 -0.56 11.04 -1.57
N ALA A 401 -1.45 10.33 -2.28
CA ALA A 401 -2.86 10.72 -2.38
C ALA A 401 -3.55 10.66 -1.01
N LEU A 402 -3.37 9.58 -0.25
CA LEU A 402 -3.90 9.47 1.11
C LEU A 402 -3.34 10.57 2.02
N ALA A 403 -2.04 10.87 1.93
CA ALA A 403 -1.43 11.95 2.70
C ALA A 403 -2.07 13.31 2.39
N ARG A 404 -2.36 13.60 1.10
CA ARG A 404 -3.07 14.82 0.69
C ARG A 404 -4.50 14.86 1.23
N LEU A 405 -5.22 13.74 1.21
CA LEU A 405 -6.59 13.65 1.72
C LEU A 405 -6.65 13.80 3.25
N VAL A 406 -5.69 13.23 3.97
CA VAL A 406 -5.55 13.41 5.43
C VAL A 406 -5.26 14.85 5.84
N ALA A 407 -4.60 15.62 4.96
CA ALA A 407 -4.39 17.06 5.16
C ALA A 407 -5.67 17.89 4.94
N HIS A 408 -6.74 17.31 4.38
CA HIS A 408 -8.01 18.00 4.24
C HIS A 408 -8.60 18.29 5.62
N ARG A 409 -9.17 19.50 5.76
CA ARG A 409 -9.71 20.03 7.03
C ARG A 409 -10.84 19.18 7.61
N ASP A 410 -11.46 18.39 6.74
CA ASP A 410 -12.61 17.56 7.05
C ASP A 410 -12.25 16.17 7.57
N VAL A 411 -10.97 15.78 7.54
CA VAL A 411 -10.52 14.46 8.01
C VAL A 411 -9.95 14.60 9.43
N THR A 412 -10.64 14.02 10.39
CA THR A 412 -10.21 13.94 11.81
C THR A 412 -9.94 12.51 12.26
N PHE A 413 -10.45 11.51 11.54
CA PHE A 413 -10.19 10.10 11.78
C PHE A 413 -9.75 9.39 10.49
N MET A 414 -8.83 8.46 10.65
CA MET A 414 -8.50 7.48 9.62
C MET A 414 -8.16 6.17 10.30
N GLN A 415 -8.73 5.09 9.78
CA GLN A 415 -8.36 3.74 10.13
C GLN A 415 -7.57 3.14 8.97
N ALA A 416 -6.48 2.44 9.28
CA ALA A 416 -5.77 1.68 8.26
C ALA A 416 -4.95 0.54 8.88
N THR A 417 -4.44 -0.34 8.03
CA THR A 417 -3.52 -1.41 8.44
C THR A 417 -2.11 -0.87 8.66
N PRO A 418 -1.24 -1.53 9.44
CA PRO A 418 0.18 -1.18 9.52
C PRO A 418 0.84 -0.97 8.14
N SER A 419 0.53 -1.84 7.17
CA SER A 419 1.01 -1.73 5.79
C SER A 419 0.61 -0.41 5.10
N THR A 420 -0.64 0.02 5.23
CA THR A 420 -1.11 1.29 4.64
C THR A 420 -0.45 2.49 5.31
N TRP A 421 -0.27 2.46 6.64
CA TRP A 421 0.43 3.52 7.35
C TRP A 421 1.90 3.65 6.92
N ARG A 422 2.61 2.53 6.72
CA ARG A 422 3.97 2.55 6.17
C ARG A 422 4.00 3.17 4.78
N MET A 423 3.10 2.76 3.89
CA MET A 423 3.02 3.30 2.53
C MET A 423 2.89 4.83 2.53
N MET A 424 2.05 5.40 3.41
CA MET A 424 1.94 6.87 3.55
C MET A 424 3.22 7.52 4.08
N LEU A 425 3.82 6.93 5.12
CA LEU A 425 5.05 7.41 5.74
C LEU A 425 6.25 7.37 4.77
N GLU A 426 6.31 6.38 3.90
CA GLU A 426 7.32 6.25 2.84
C GLU A 426 7.08 7.23 1.69
N ALA A 427 5.82 7.54 1.39
CA ALA A 427 5.43 8.58 0.44
C ALA A 427 5.65 10.02 0.98
N GLY A 428 6.33 10.17 2.12
CA GLY A 428 6.74 11.46 2.67
C GLY A 428 5.73 12.12 3.60
N TRP A 429 4.68 11.43 4.04
CA TRP A 429 3.73 11.97 5.03
C TRP A 429 4.42 12.28 6.37
N GLN A 430 4.33 13.54 6.81
CA GLN A 430 4.97 14.02 8.05
C GLN A 430 4.07 13.96 9.29
N GLY A 431 2.84 13.49 9.14
CA GLY A 431 1.84 13.49 10.21
C GLY A 431 0.73 14.53 10.04
N SER A 432 -0.28 14.45 10.90
CA SER A 432 -1.40 15.38 10.98
C SER A 432 -1.83 15.56 12.45
N PRO A 433 -1.66 16.76 13.03
CA PRO A 433 -1.87 16.99 14.46
C PRO A 433 -3.36 16.97 14.87
N GLN A 434 -4.29 16.94 13.93
CA GLN A 434 -5.73 16.80 14.19
C GLN A 434 -6.22 15.34 14.09
N LEU A 435 -5.43 14.48 13.46
CA LEU A 435 -5.82 13.11 13.11
C LEU A 435 -5.81 12.18 14.33
N THR A 436 -6.92 11.47 14.54
CA THR A 436 -6.93 10.25 15.33
C THR A 436 -6.70 9.07 14.41
N ALA A 437 -5.55 8.41 14.53
CA ALA A 437 -5.18 7.26 13.73
C ALA A 437 -5.55 5.96 14.44
N LEU A 438 -6.26 5.08 13.73
CA LEU A 438 -6.60 3.74 14.17
C LEU A 438 -5.79 2.74 13.35
N CYS A 439 -5.10 1.82 14.00
CA CYS A 439 -4.24 0.85 13.36
C CYS A 439 -4.59 -0.56 13.83
N GLY A 440 -4.86 -1.47 12.89
CA GLY A 440 -5.26 -2.83 13.22
C GLY A 440 -5.26 -3.74 12.00
N GLY A 441 -5.55 -5.02 12.24
CA GLY A 441 -5.61 -6.03 11.18
C GLY A 441 -4.28 -6.76 10.93
N GLU A 442 -3.17 -6.25 11.46
CA GLU A 442 -1.85 -6.90 11.49
C GLU A 442 -1.17 -6.66 12.84
N ALA A 443 -0.06 -7.37 13.09
CA ALA A 443 0.79 -7.05 14.23
C ALA A 443 1.48 -5.70 14.02
N LEU A 444 1.37 -4.82 15.01
CA LEU A 444 2.03 -3.52 15.04
C LEU A 444 3.44 -3.65 15.62
N ASP A 445 4.46 -3.30 14.85
CA ASP A 445 5.83 -3.24 15.35
C ASP A 445 6.14 -1.90 16.03
N ARG A 446 7.25 -1.89 16.78
CA ARG A 446 7.66 -0.74 17.60
C ARG A 446 8.07 0.47 16.77
N GLU A 447 8.73 0.27 15.63
CA GLU A 447 9.19 1.39 14.80
C GLU A 447 8.00 2.16 14.24
N LEU A 448 7.03 1.46 13.65
CA LEU A 448 5.82 2.08 13.11
C LEU A 448 4.99 2.75 14.22
N CYS A 449 4.84 2.07 15.35
CA CYS A 449 4.15 2.62 16.52
C CYS A 449 4.73 3.97 16.95
N ASN A 450 6.05 4.05 17.11
CA ASN A 450 6.73 5.28 17.53
C ASN A 450 6.53 6.42 16.53
N ARG A 451 6.59 6.12 15.22
CA ARG A 451 6.37 7.13 14.19
C ARG A 451 4.94 7.67 14.22
N LEU A 452 3.95 6.78 14.34
CA LEU A 452 2.54 7.18 14.31
C LEU A 452 2.09 7.90 15.58
N VAL A 453 2.61 7.53 16.75
CA VAL A 453 2.28 8.23 18.00
C VAL A 453 2.77 9.68 17.97
N CYS A 454 3.94 9.94 17.36
CA CYS A 454 4.47 11.29 17.20
C CYS A 454 3.80 12.07 16.06
N ALA A 455 3.32 11.38 15.03
CA ALA A 455 2.76 11.98 13.81
C ALA A 455 1.26 12.30 13.90
N THR A 456 0.57 11.90 14.98
CA THR A 456 -0.90 11.99 15.08
C THR A 456 -1.35 12.55 16.42
N ARG A 457 -2.60 13.05 16.50
CA ARG A 457 -3.17 13.57 17.74
C ARG A 457 -3.38 12.48 18.79
N ARG A 458 -3.86 11.34 18.32
CA ARG A 458 -4.16 10.15 19.12
C ARG A 458 -3.92 8.94 18.25
N PHE A 459 -3.25 7.94 18.80
CA PHE A 459 -2.96 6.70 18.11
C PHE A 459 -3.55 5.51 18.87
N TRP A 460 -4.26 4.65 18.15
CA TRP A 460 -4.92 3.47 18.71
C TRP A 460 -4.47 2.20 18.01
N ASN A 461 -4.06 1.21 18.79
CA ASN A 461 -3.89 -0.16 18.32
C ASN A 461 -5.19 -0.94 18.53
N MET A 462 -5.68 -1.59 17.48
CA MET A 462 -7.00 -2.22 17.41
C MET A 462 -6.84 -3.71 17.11
N TYR A 463 -7.62 -4.55 17.80
CA TYR A 463 -7.61 -6.00 17.59
C TYR A 463 -9.01 -6.59 17.67
N GLY A 464 -9.27 -7.53 16.76
CA GLY A 464 -10.51 -8.27 16.67
C GLY A 464 -10.50 -9.17 15.45
N PRO A 465 -11.04 -10.39 15.56
CA PRO A 465 -11.42 -11.20 14.41
C PRO A 465 -12.82 -10.83 13.90
N THR A 466 -13.10 -11.17 12.64
CA THR A 466 -14.41 -10.92 12.00
C THR A 466 -15.57 -11.58 12.71
N GLU A 467 -15.32 -12.73 13.33
CA GLU A 467 -16.32 -13.48 14.10
C GLU A 467 -16.80 -12.77 15.37
N THR A 468 -16.14 -11.70 15.80
CA THR A 468 -16.48 -10.92 17.00
C THR A 468 -16.73 -9.44 16.69
N THR A 469 -17.11 -9.16 15.43
CA THR A 469 -17.48 -7.84 14.92
C THR A 469 -16.32 -6.84 14.98
N VAL A 470 -15.49 -6.83 13.94
CA VAL A 470 -14.48 -5.79 13.67
C VAL A 470 -13.37 -5.71 14.73
N TRP A 471 -13.59 -4.99 15.84
CA TRP A 471 -12.61 -4.87 16.94
C TRP A 471 -13.25 -5.22 18.28
N SER A 472 -12.55 -6.06 19.04
CA SER A 472 -12.98 -6.55 20.35
C SER A 472 -12.12 -6.02 21.49
N THR A 473 -10.89 -5.59 21.20
CA THR A 473 -10.00 -4.93 22.17
C THR A 473 -9.30 -3.74 21.49
N CYS A 474 -8.96 -2.72 22.26
CA CYS A 474 -8.10 -1.66 21.76
C CYS A 474 -7.28 -0.98 22.86
N GLN A 475 -6.11 -0.49 22.47
CA GLN A 475 -5.19 0.27 23.30
C GLN A 475 -4.98 1.65 22.70
N ARG A 476 -5.10 2.69 23.54
CA ARG A 476 -4.54 4.00 23.19
C ARG A 476 -3.05 3.99 23.52
N ILE A 477 -2.22 4.31 22.54
CA ILE A 477 -0.79 4.49 22.73
C ILE A 477 -0.58 5.97 23.04
N GLU A 478 -0.14 6.28 24.26
CA GLU A 478 0.02 7.68 24.70
C GLU A 478 1.37 8.25 24.29
N ASP A 479 2.41 7.42 24.31
CA ASP A 479 3.79 7.81 23.99
C ASP A 479 4.61 6.61 23.46
N VAL A 480 5.87 6.87 23.13
CA VAL A 480 6.81 5.87 22.61
C VAL A 480 7.21 4.82 23.64
N ASP A 481 7.06 5.09 24.94
CA ASP A 481 7.43 4.18 26.03
C ASP A 481 6.29 3.22 26.39
N THR A 482 5.07 3.55 25.98
CA THR A 482 3.88 2.72 26.15
C THR A 482 4.11 1.32 25.55
N PRO A 483 4.00 0.23 26.34
CA PRO A 483 4.13 -1.13 25.82
C PRO A 483 3.06 -1.44 24.77
N ILE A 484 3.44 -2.04 23.65
CA ILE A 484 2.48 -2.46 22.62
C ILE A 484 1.77 -3.71 23.11
N SER A 485 0.45 -3.60 23.22
CA SER A 485 -0.48 -4.66 23.56
C SER A 485 -1.70 -4.53 22.65
N ILE A 486 -2.65 -5.45 22.72
CA ILE A 486 -3.95 -5.29 22.06
C ILE A 486 -4.97 -4.58 22.97
N GLY A 487 -4.53 -4.11 24.14
CA GLY A 487 -5.29 -3.27 25.05
C GLY A 487 -6.30 -4.04 25.89
N THR A 488 -7.42 -3.39 26.20
CA THR A 488 -8.50 -3.97 27.01
C THR A 488 -9.77 -4.18 26.17
N PRO A 489 -10.68 -5.07 26.59
CA PRO A 489 -11.90 -5.33 25.84
C PRO A 489 -12.80 -4.09 25.70
N VAL A 490 -13.52 -4.02 24.58
CA VAL A 490 -14.49 -2.96 24.30
C VAL A 490 -15.81 -3.25 25.04
N ALA A 491 -16.77 -2.32 25.00
CA ALA A 491 -18.02 -2.48 25.72
C ALA A 491 -18.76 -3.78 25.33
N GLU A 492 -19.41 -4.40 26.32
CA GLU A 492 -20.17 -5.66 26.22
C GLU A 492 -19.37 -6.82 25.61
N THR A 493 -18.04 -6.75 25.69
CA THR A 493 -17.12 -7.77 25.22
C THR A 493 -16.36 -8.35 26.39
N THR A 494 -16.21 -9.67 26.41
CA THR A 494 -15.40 -10.38 27.41
C THR A 494 -14.26 -11.12 26.73
N VAL A 495 -13.12 -11.20 27.40
CA VAL A 495 -11.95 -11.96 26.95
C VAL A 495 -11.55 -12.97 28.00
N ARG A 496 -11.22 -14.18 27.55
CA ARG A 496 -10.67 -15.25 28.39
C ARG A 496 -9.39 -15.79 27.76
N ILE A 497 -8.36 -15.95 28.58
CA ILE A 497 -7.12 -16.61 28.17
C ILE A 497 -7.15 -18.01 28.78
N LEU A 498 -7.26 -19.03 27.93
CA LEU A 498 -7.48 -20.41 28.35
C LEU A 498 -6.34 -21.33 27.91
N ASN A 499 -6.11 -22.41 28.66
CA ASN A 499 -5.20 -23.48 28.25
C ASN A 499 -5.88 -24.50 27.33
N GLY A 500 -5.15 -25.55 26.91
CA GLY A 500 -5.68 -26.60 26.02
C GLY A 500 -6.85 -27.42 26.60
N GLN A 501 -7.10 -27.33 27.91
CA GLN A 501 -8.21 -27.96 28.62
C GLN A 501 -9.38 -26.97 28.88
N GLY A 502 -9.30 -25.75 28.36
CA GLY A 502 -10.31 -24.71 28.55
C GLY A 502 -10.32 -24.12 29.97
N LEU A 503 -9.18 -24.13 30.68
CA LEU A 503 -9.03 -23.55 32.02
C LEU A 503 -8.34 -22.18 31.96
N LEU A 504 -8.75 -21.26 32.85
CA LEU A 504 -8.17 -19.91 32.95
C LEU A 504 -6.67 -19.94 33.20
N GLN A 505 -5.94 -19.11 32.46
CA GLN A 505 -4.53 -18.86 32.70
C GLN A 505 -4.31 -17.70 33.68
N PRO A 506 -3.34 -17.79 34.60
CA PRO A 506 -2.95 -16.67 35.45
C PRO A 506 -2.40 -15.48 34.66
N VAL A 507 -2.42 -14.30 35.27
CA VAL A 507 -1.77 -13.10 34.72
C VAL A 507 -0.28 -13.38 34.46
N GLY A 508 0.18 -13.05 33.24
CA GLY A 508 1.54 -13.29 32.76
C GLY A 508 1.77 -14.64 32.06
N VAL A 509 0.80 -15.56 32.10
CA VAL A 509 0.91 -16.89 31.49
C VAL A 509 0.21 -16.92 30.13
N ALA A 510 0.88 -17.47 29.13
CA ALA A 510 0.34 -17.61 27.78
C ALA A 510 -0.80 -18.63 27.72
N GLY A 511 -1.83 -18.31 26.96
CA GLY A 511 -2.92 -19.21 26.60
C GLY A 511 -3.57 -18.80 25.30
N GLU A 512 -4.54 -19.59 24.86
CA GLU A 512 -5.38 -19.26 23.72
C GLU A 512 -6.43 -18.22 24.11
N LEU A 513 -6.64 -17.23 23.24
CA LEU A 513 -7.57 -16.12 23.44
C LEU A 513 -8.98 -16.52 22.98
N TYR A 514 -9.96 -16.30 23.85
CA TYR A 514 -11.38 -16.50 23.59
C TYR A 514 -12.14 -15.21 23.82
N ILE A 515 -13.11 -14.90 22.98
CA ILE A 515 -13.90 -13.66 23.04
C ILE A 515 -15.37 -14.00 23.21
N GLY A 516 -16.05 -13.36 24.15
CA GLY A 516 -17.50 -13.49 24.34
C GLY A 516 -18.20 -12.14 24.34
N GLY A 517 -19.52 -12.17 24.54
CA GLY A 517 -20.35 -10.97 24.67
C GLY A 517 -21.15 -10.61 23.42
N ALA A 518 -21.63 -9.36 23.37
CA ALA A 518 -22.61 -8.92 22.37
C ALA A 518 -22.06 -8.80 20.95
N GLY A 519 -20.73 -8.72 20.77
CA GLY A 519 -20.07 -8.64 19.48
C GLY A 519 -20.01 -9.96 18.68
N LEU A 520 -20.49 -11.08 19.23
CA LEU A 520 -20.38 -12.38 18.55
C LEU A 520 -21.24 -12.47 17.29
N ALA A 521 -20.64 -13.03 16.23
CA ALA A 521 -21.37 -13.45 15.05
C ALA A 521 -22.40 -14.53 15.36
N ARG A 522 -23.40 -14.66 14.48
CA ARG A 522 -24.37 -15.75 14.52
C ARG A 522 -23.64 -17.09 14.31
N GLY A 523 -22.70 -17.11 13.38
CA GLY A 523 -21.87 -18.26 13.02
C GLY A 523 -21.36 -18.15 11.59
N TYR A 524 -21.03 -19.29 10.99
CA TYR A 524 -20.62 -19.39 9.59
C TYR A 524 -21.78 -19.86 8.70
N LEU A 525 -21.93 -19.21 7.55
CA LEU A 525 -22.98 -19.52 6.57
C LEU A 525 -22.83 -20.96 6.06
N TRP A 526 -23.90 -21.75 6.15
CA TRP A 526 -23.97 -23.16 5.74
C TRP A 526 -22.94 -24.11 6.40
N GLN A 527 -22.36 -23.73 7.55
CA GLN A 527 -21.32 -24.51 8.23
C GLN A 527 -21.62 -24.66 9.74
N PRO A 528 -22.65 -25.44 10.12
CA PRO A 528 -23.05 -25.61 11.51
C PRO A 528 -21.98 -26.34 12.36
N GLU A 529 -21.26 -27.31 11.77
CA GLU A 529 -20.21 -28.06 12.48
C GLU A 529 -19.03 -27.15 12.85
N LEU A 530 -18.51 -26.38 11.88
CA LEU A 530 -17.46 -25.39 12.15
C LEU A 530 -17.93 -24.30 13.12
N THR A 531 -19.21 -23.92 13.04
CA THR A 531 -19.81 -22.97 13.99
C THR A 531 -19.79 -23.54 15.41
N ALA A 532 -20.18 -24.80 15.62
CA ALA A 532 -20.15 -25.44 16.93
C ALA A 532 -18.71 -25.65 17.45
N GLU A 533 -17.76 -25.92 16.57
CA GLU A 533 -16.33 -26.04 16.92
C GLU A 533 -15.75 -24.71 17.41
N ARG A 534 -16.10 -23.59 16.75
CA ARG A 534 -15.49 -22.28 16.99
C ARG A 534 -16.27 -21.37 17.94
N PHE A 535 -17.58 -21.53 18.04
CA PHE A 535 -18.45 -20.79 18.96
C PHE A 535 -18.95 -21.72 20.06
N ILE A 536 -18.12 -21.89 21.09
CA ILE A 536 -18.33 -22.85 22.18
C ILE A 536 -19.15 -22.24 23.33
N PRO A 537 -19.80 -23.05 24.18
CA PRO A 537 -20.43 -22.57 25.39
C PRO A 537 -19.44 -21.91 26.34
N ASP A 538 -19.89 -20.85 27.00
CA ASP A 538 -19.12 -20.16 28.00
C ASP A 538 -19.27 -20.79 29.39
N ARG A 539 -18.34 -21.68 29.75
CA ARG A 539 -18.34 -22.37 31.06
C ARG A 539 -18.18 -21.47 32.29
N TYR A 540 -17.80 -20.22 32.10
CA TYR A 540 -17.56 -19.26 33.19
C TYR A 540 -18.63 -18.17 33.27
N SER A 541 -19.61 -18.18 32.36
CA SER A 541 -20.76 -17.29 32.44
C SER A 541 -21.80 -17.87 33.40
N GLU A 542 -22.36 -16.99 34.24
CA GLU A 542 -23.56 -17.31 35.02
C GLU A 542 -24.86 -17.20 34.19
N GLU A 543 -24.81 -16.45 33.08
CA GLU A 543 -25.93 -16.27 32.16
C GLU A 543 -26.05 -17.48 31.21
N PRO A 544 -27.22 -18.15 31.15
CA PRO A 544 -27.47 -19.27 30.24
C PRO A 544 -27.33 -18.87 28.77
N GLY A 545 -26.75 -19.77 27.96
CA GLY A 545 -26.66 -19.59 26.50
C GLY A 545 -25.54 -18.67 26.02
N MET A 546 -24.72 -18.12 26.92
CA MET A 546 -23.54 -17.35 26.53
C MET A 546 -22.51 -18.22 25.80
N ARG A 547 -21.89 -17.63 24.78
CA ARG A 547 -20.92 -18.30 23.90
C ARG A 547 -19.57 -17.59 23.95
N LEU A 548 -18.54 -18.32 23.57
CA LEU A 548 -17.18 -17.87 23.36
C LEU A 548 -16.75 -18.22 21.94
N TYR A 549 -16.17 -17.26 21.23
CA TYR A 549 -15.45 -17.51 19.99
C TYR A 549 -13.98 -17.84 20.27
N ARG A 550 -13.53 -18.97 19.74
CA ARG A 550 -12.15 -19.47 19.79
C ARG A 550 -11.31 -18.88 18.65
N THR A 551 -10.41 -17.94 18.97
CA THR A 551 -9.73 -17.13 17.93
C THR A 551 -8.56 -17.85 17.23
N GLY A 552 -7.95 -18.83 17.90
CA GLY A 552 -6.67 -19.41 17.49
C GLY A 552 -5.46 -18.50 17.78
N ASP A 553 -5.65 -17.38 18.47
CA ASP A 553 -4.56 -16.47 18.85
C ASP A 553 -4.02 -16.83 20.23
N LEU A 554 -2.70 -16.73 20.40
CA LEU A 554 -2.03 -16.84 21.69
C LEU A 554 -1.87 -15.45 22.30
N ALA A 555 -2.21 -15.33 23.57
CA ALA A 555 -2.09 -14.08 24.31
C ALA A 555 -1.90 -14.33 25.81
N ARG A 556 -1.64 -13.27 26.55
CA ARG A 556 -1.65 -13.29 28.02
C ARG A 556 -2.15 -11.96 28.58
N TRP A 557 -2.77 -12.03 29.75
CA TRP A 557 -3.07 -10.83 30.53
C TRP A 557 -1.77 -10.23 31.09
N ARG A 558 -1.64 -8.91 30.98
CA ARG A 558 -0.72 -8.10 31.76
C ARG A 558 -1.40 -7.67 33.06
N ARG A 559 -0.60 -7.15 33.99
CA ARG A 559 -1.08 -6.77 35.32
C ARG A 559 -2.01 -5.57 35.32
N ASP A 560 -1.78 -4.65 34.40
CA ASP A 560 -2.62 -3.47 34.16
C ASP A 560 -3.98 -3.82 33.52
N GLY A 561 -4.26 -5.10 33.27
CA GLY A 561 -5.48 -5.55 32.61
C GLY A 561 -5.45 -5.37 31.10
N THR A 562 -4.30 -5.01 30.50
CA THR A 562 -4.13 -5.08 29.04
C THR A 562 -3.74 -6.49 28.61
N ILE A 563 -3.93 -6.81 27.33
CA ILE A 563 -3.66 -8.14 26.78
C ILE A 563 -2.47 -8.04 25.83
N GLU A 564 -1.43 -8.85 26.08
CA GLU A 564 -0.30 -8.98 25.17
C GLU A 564 -0.58 -10.10 24.16
N TYR A 565 -0.54 -9.76 22.87
CA TYR A 565 -0.64 -10.72 21.78
C TYR A 565 0.72 -11.38 21.52
N LEU A 566 0.74 -12.72 21.44
CA LEU A 566 1.95 -13.53 21.33
C LEU A 566 2.09 -14.24 19.98
N GLY A 567 1.09 -14.13 19.10
CA GLY A 567 1.06 -14.81 17.81
C GLY A 567 -0.15 -15.72 17.65
N ARG A 568 -0.07 -16.65 16.69
CA ARG A 568 -1.11 -17.64 16.42
C ARG A 568 -0.70 -19.02 16.90
N ASN A 569 -1.69 -19.83 17.28
CA ASN A 569 -1.50 -21.24 17.60
C ASN A 569 -1.61 -22.17 16.37
N ASP A 570 -2.03 -21.63 15.23
CA ASP A 570 -2.22 -22.31 13.95
C ASP A 570 -1.36 -21.70 12.83
N HIS A 571 -1.59 -22.13 11.59
CA HIS A 571 -0.84 -21.70 10.41
C HIS A 571 -1.47 -20.50 9.69
N GLN A 572 -2.50 -19.88 10.25
CA GLN A 572 -3.07 -18.69 9.66
C GLN A 572 -2.11 -17.51 9.83
N VAL A 573 -2.14 -16.58 8.88
CA VAL A 573 -1.26 -15.40 8.88
C VAL A 573 -2.07 -14.15 8.55
N LYS A 574 -1.57 -13.00 9.02
CA LYS A 574 -2.06 -11.67 8.62
C LYS A 574 -1.03 -11.04 7.71
N LEU A 575 -1.40 -10.74 6.46
CA LEU A 575 -0.52 -10.13 5.47
C LEU A 575 -1.25 -9.02 4.72
N ARG A 576 -0.71 -7.80 4.77
CA ARG A 576 -1.29 -6.56 4.27
C ARG A 576 -2.72 -6.31 4.77
N GLY A 577 -2.97 -6.68 6.03
CA GLY A 577 -4.28 -6.62 6.69
C GLY A 577 -5.24 -7.74 6.31
N PHE A 578 -4.93 -8.55 5.30
CA PHE A 578 -5.74 -9.69 4.94
C PHE A 578 -5.43 -10.87 5.87
N ARG A 579 -6.49 -11.49 6.36
CA ARG A 579 -6.42 -12.78 7.05
C ARG A 579 -6.30 -13.86 5.98
N ILE A 580 -5.17 -14.56 5.96
CA ILE A 580 -4.82 -15.57 4.96
C ILE A 580 -4.66 -16.92 5.65
N GLU A 581 -5.45 -17.90 5.22
CA GLU A 581 -5.27 -19.30 5.56
C GLU A 581 -4.26 -19.90 4.57
N LEU A 582 -3.06 -20.27 5.04
CA LEU A 582 -2.02 -20.83 4.18
C LEU A 582 -2.49 -22.13 3.51
N GLY A 583 -3.35 -22.90 4.18
CA GLY A 583 -3.99 -24.10 3.63
C GLY A 583 -4.85 -23.85 2.39
N GLU A 584 -5.48 -22.67 2.22
CA GLU A 584 -6.23 -22.31 1.01
C GLU A 584 -5.30 -22.21 -0.20
N ILE A 585 -4.10 -21.67 0.01
CA ILE A 585 -3.08 -21.56 -1.01
C ILE A 585 -2.46 -22.93 -1.31
N GLU A 586 -2.15 -23.69 -0.27
CA GLU A 586 -1.62 -25.07 -0.38
C GLU A 586 -2.59 -25.96 -1.17
N ALA A 587 -3.88 -25.93 -0.86
CA ALA A 587 -4.89 -26.73 -1.55
C ALA A 587 -5.06 -26.32 -3.03
N CYS A 588 -5.06 -25.01 -3.31
CA CYS A 588 -5.07 -24.50 -4.68
C CYS A 588 -3.86 -25.00 -5.48
N LEU A 589 -2.65 -24.84 -4.95
CA LEU A 589 -1.43 -25.27 -5.64
C LEU A 589 -1.34 -26.79 -5.79
N GLN A 590 -1.81 -27.56 -4.80
CA GLN A 590 -1.88 -29.02 -4.85
C GLN A 590 -2.91 -29.54 -5.87
N ALA A 591 -3.92 -28.73 -6.24
CA ALA A 591 -4.87 -29.12 -7.28
C ALA A 591 -4.22 -29.19 -8.68
N HIS A 592 -3.05 -28.58 -8.87
CA HIS A 592 -2.32 -28.64 -10.13
C HIS A 592 -1.68 -30.04 -10.33
N PRO A 593 -1.87 -30.72 -11.48
CA PRO A 593 -1.43 -32.12 -11.68
C PRO A 593 0.07 -32.38 -11.44
N ALA A 594 0.90 -31.37 -11.67
CA ALA A 594 2.35 -31.46 -11.53
C ALA A 594 2.83 -31.30 -10.06
N VAL A 595 1.97 -30.91 -9.12
CA VAL A 595 2.32 -30.73 -7.70
C VAL A 595 1.89 -31.97 -6.92
N ARG A 596 2.83 -32.59 -6.20
CA ARG A 596 2.58 -33.74 -5.30
C ARG A 596 2.21 -33.29 -3.91
N GLU A 597 3.00 -32.36 -3.37
CA GLU A 597 2.86 -31.81 -2.03
C GLU A 597 3.18 -30.32 -2.09
N CYS A 598 2.49 -29.52 -1.28
CA CYS A 598 2.74 -28.07 -1.17
C CYS A 598 2.64 -27.62 0.28
N ILE A 599 3.57 -26.76 0.69
CA ILE A 599 3.56 -26.04 1.96
C ILE A 599 3.78 -24.57 1.66
N VAL A 600 2.94 -23.70 2.21
CA VAL A 600 3.08 -22.25 2.05
C VAL A 600 3.47 -21.65 3.40
N MET A 601 4.33 -20.63 3.37
CA MET A 601 4.69 -19.87 4.56
C MET A 601 4.94 -18.40 4.23
N VAL A 602 4.80 -17.54 5.24
CA VAL A 602 5.24 -16.15 5.15
C VAL A 602 6.71 -16.09 5.56
N ARG A 603 7.55 -15.54 4.70
CA ARG A 603 8.93 -15.18 5.04
C ARG A 603 9.11 -13.66 5.08
N GLU A 604 10.06 -13.24 5.90
CA GLU A 604 10.50 -11.86 6.03
C GLU A 604 12.02 -11.86 5.82
N ASP A 605 12.47 -11.51 4.61
CA ASP A 605 13.90 -11.56 4.25
C ASP A 605 14.59 -10.19 4.45
N ARG A 606 13.79 -9.11 4.60
CA ARG A 606 14.18 -7.76 5.05
C ARG A 606 13.15 -7.25 6.05
N THR A 607 13.59 -6.48 7.05
CA THR A 607 12.71 -5.93 8.10
C THR A 607 11.51 -5.19 7.51
N GLY A 608 10.29 -5.69 7.78
CA GLY A 608 9.03 -5.11 7.32
C GLY A 608 8.49 -5.63 5.99
N GLU A 609 9.25 -6.39 5.21
CA GLU A 609 8.82 -6.95 3.91
C GLU A 609 8.46 -8.43 4.01
N LYS A 610 7.22 -8.70 4.42
CA LYS A 610 6.65 -10.05 4.46
C LYS A 610 6.15 -10.47 3.07
N ARG A 611 6.48 -11.71 2.66
CA ARG A 611 6.04 -12.31 1.40
C ARG A 611 5.61 -13.76 1.55
N LEU A 612 4.68 -14.20 0.71
CA LEU A 612 4.24 -15.60 0.64
C LEU A 612 5.20 -16.40 -0.24
N VAL A 613 5.76 -17.47 0.33
CA VAL A 613 6.62 -18.43 -0.37
C VAL A 613 5.94 -19.80 -0.34
N ALA A 614 5.82 -20.44 -1.50
CA ALA A 614 5.33 -21.82 -1.59
C ALA A 614 6.49 -22.78 -1.84
N TYR A 615 6.55 -23.84 -1.05
CA TYR A 615 7.48 -24.96 -1.21
C TYR A 615 6.70 -26.13 -1.78
N ILE A 616 7.17 -26.70 -2.88
CA ILE A 616 6.48 -27.80 -3.56
C ILE A 616 7.39 -29.01 -3.74
N VAL A 617 6.78 -30.19 -3.76
CA VAL A 617 7.39 -31.40 -4.31
C VAL A 617 6.62 -31.75 -5.58
N ALA A 618 7.31 -31.94 -6.71
CA ALA A 618 6.67 -32.14 -8.01
C ALA A 618 6.48 -33.64 -8.36
N ASN A 619 5.42 -33.97 -9.09
CA ASN A 619 5.14 -35.31 -9.64
C ASN A 619 5.87 -35.56 -10.97
N ALA A 620 6.16 -34.50 -11.71
CA ALA A 620 6.80 -34.52 -13.02
C ALA A 620 7.67 -33.28 -13.17
N ASP A 621 8.58 -33.28 -14.15
CA ASP A 621 9.37 -32.09 -14.47
C ASP A 621 8.43 -30.97 -14.95
N LEU A 622 8.35 -29.89 -14.16
CA LEU A 622 7.52 -28.70 -14.42
C LEU A 622 8.12 -27.83 -15.55
N GLY A 623 9.23 -28.26 -16.16
CA GLY A 623 9.91 -27.56 -17.23
C GLY A 623 10.73 -26.37 -16.72
N THR A 624 11.08 -25.45 -17.63
CA THR A 624 12.02 -24.34 -17.37
C THR A 624 11.50 -23.23 -16.44
N SER A 625 10.20 -23.18 -16.11
CA SER A 625 9.67 -22.19 -15.14
C SER A 625 8.47 -22.71 -14.33
N PRO A 626 8.70 -23.53 -13.28
CA PRO A 626 7.66 -24.03 -12.37
C PRO A 626 6.86 -22.90 -11.70
N VAL A 627 7.53 -21.79 -11.41
CA VAL A 627 6.98 -20.61 -10.72
C VAL A 627 5.89 -19.94 -11.56
N ALA A 628 6.14 -19.70 -12.85
CA ALA A 628 5.19 -19.00 -13.73
C ALA A 628 3.91 -19.82 -13.96
N VAL A 629 4.06 -21.14 -14.18
CA VAL A 629 2.93 -22.06 -14.39
C VAL A 629 2.02 -22.11 -13.18
N LEU A 630 2.58 -22.29 -11.98
CA LEU A 630 1.81 -22.44 -10.75
C LEU A 630 1.23 -21.12 -10.25
N ARG A 631 1.90 -19.98 -10.48
CA ARG A 631 1.31 -18.67 -10.23
C ARG A 631 0.13 -18.40 -11.16
N ALA A 632 0.25 -18.68 -12.45
CA ALA A 632 -0.84 -18.52 -13.40
C ALA A 632 -2.06 -19.37 -13.02
N HIS A 633 -1.84 -20.60 -12.56
CA HIS A 633 -2.90 -21.46 -12.01
C HIS A 633 -3.53 -20.83 -10.76
N ALA A 634 -2.73 -20.44 -9.78
CA ALA A 634 -3.22 -19.86 -8.53
C ALA A 634 -4.02 -18.57 -8.74
N SER A 635 -3.59 -17.69 -9.66
CA SER A 635 -4.24 -16.43 -9.97
C SER A 635 -5.65 -16.56 -10.58
N GLN A 636 -6.03 -17.75 -11.08
CA GLN A 636 -7.39 -18.01 -11.57
C GLN A 636 -8.40 -18.11 -10.43
N THR A 637 -8.00 -18.73 -9.32
CA THR A 637 -8.89 -19.06 -8.18
C THR A 637 -8.67 -18.18 -6.94
N LEU A 638 -7.43 -17.72 -6.72
CA LEU A 638 -7.03 -16.99 -5.53
C LEU A 638 -6.96 -15.48 -5.79
N PRO A 639 -7.35 -14.64 -4.82
CA PRO A 639 -7.07 -13.21 -4.87
C PRO A 639 -5.58 -12.94 -4.99
N GLU A 640 -5.21 -11.82 -5.63
CA GLU A 640 -3.82 -11.40 -5.85
C GLU A 640 -2.96 -11.47 -4.57
N PHE A 641 -3.49 -11.03 -3.43
CA PHE A 641 -2.77 -11.01 -2.15
C PHE A 641 -2.49 -12.40 -1.56
N MET A 642 -3.14 -13.46 -2.05
CA MET A 642 -2.93 -14.86 -1.63
C MET A 642 -2.00 -15.62 -2.59
N VAL A 643 -1.62 -15.05 -3.74
CA VAL A 643 -0.76 -15.74 -4.73
C VAL A 643 0.72 -15.64 -4.30
N PRO A 644 1.42 -16.78 -4.05
CA PRO A 644 2.81 -16.77 -3.58
C PRO A 644 3.78 -16.11 -4.55
N THR A 645 4.62 -15.20 -4.06
CA THR A 645 5.60 -14.44 -4.86
C THR A 645 6.86 -15.24 -5.20
N ALA A 646 7.13 -16.34 -4.50
CA ALA A 646 8.20 -17.28 -4.81
C ALA A 646 7.70 -18.73 -4.69
N ILE A 647 8.19 -19.61 -5.57
CA ILE A 647 7.88 -21.05 -5.52
C ILE A 647 9.19 -21.84 -5.55
N VAL A 648 9.49 -22.55 -4.47
CA VAL A 648 10.70 -23.34 -4.29
C VAL A 648 10.38 -24.81 -4.52
N THR A 649 11.06 -25.46 -5.47
CA THR A 649 10.88 -26.89 -5.72
C THR A 649 11.89 -27.70 -4.93
N LEU A 650 11.41 -28.65 -4.12
CA LEU A 650 12.22 -29.53 -3.30
C LEU A 650 12.04 -31.00 -3.73
N PRO A 651 13.08 -31.84 -3.65
CA PRO A 651 12.95 -33.27 -3.91
C PRO A 651 12.08 -33.97 -2.84
N ALA A 652 12.14 -33.47 -1.60
CA ALA A 652 11.30 -33.86 -0.47
C ALA A 652 11.34 -32.74 0.60
N PHE A 653 10.32 -32.66 1.45
CA PHE A 653 10.33 -31.71 2.56
C PHE A 653 11.30 -32.13 3.68
N PRO A 654 12.07 -31.18 4.25
CA PRO A 654 12.89 -31.46 5.42
C PRO A 654 11.99 -31.89 6.59
N LEU A 655 12.40 -32.94 7.30
CA LEU A 655 11.66 -33.48 8.43
C LEU A 655 12.47 -33.28 9.72
N THR A 656 11.78 -32.96 10.81
CA THR A 656 12.29 -33.04 12.18
C THR A 656 12.66 -34.49 12.53
N PRO A 657 13.47 -34.74 13.58
CA PRO A 657 13.77 -36.10 14.07
C PRO A 657 12.53 -36.94 14.41
N ASN A 658 11.37 -36.30 14.62
CA ASN A 658 10.08 -36.94 14.89
C ASN A 658 9.23 -37.20 13.62
N GLY A 659 9.79 -37.02 12.42
CA GLY A 659 9.11 -37.27 11.15
C GLY A 659 8.07 -36.24 10.73
N LYS A 660 7.96 -35.11 11.44
CA LYS A 660 7.11 -33.96 11.03
C LYS A 660 7.90 -33.00 10.15
N VAL A 661 7.24 -32.31 9.21
CA VAL A 661 7.90 -31.30 8.38
C VAL A 661 8.51 -30.18 9.23
N ASP A 662 9.79 -29.90 8.98
CA ASP A 662 10.55 -28.85 9.63
C ASP A 662 10.49 -27.56 8.77
N ARG A 663 9.56 -26.67 9.13
CA ARG A 663 9.39 -25.38 8.44
C ARG A 663 10.58 -24.43 8.65
N ASN A 664 11.34 -24.58 9.72
CA ASN A 664 12.51 -23.74 9.99
C ASN A 664 13.72 -24.16 9.15
N ALA A 665 13.77 -25.42 8.73
CA ALA A 665 14.78 -25.95 7.83
C ALA A 665 14.47 -25.72 6.34
N MET A 666 13.38 -25.03 6.00
CA MET A 666 13.05 -24.70 4.63
C MET A 666 14.08 -23.72 4.04
N PRO A 667 14.64 -24.01 2.85
CA PRO A 667 15.66 -23.15 2.25
C PRO A 667 15.10 -21.80 1.83
N GLU A 668 15.97 -20.81 1.73
CA GLU A 668 15.59 -19.49 1.23
C GLU A 668 15.34 -19.56 -0.28
N PRO A 669 14.32 -18.84 -0.80
CA PRO A 669 14.09 -18.78 -2.24
C PRO A 669 15.27 -18.08 -2.94
N ASP A 670 15.89 -18.77 -3.90
CA ASP A 670 16.95 -18.25 -4.74
C ASP A 670 16.39 -17.56 -6.01
N LEU A 671 17.26 -17.03 -6.88
CA LEU A 671 16.85 -16.39 -8.14
C LEU A 671 16.13 -17.35 -9.11
N THR A 672 16.29 -18.67 -8.95
CA THR A 672 15.59 -19.69 -9.76
C THR A 672 14.21 -20.04 -9.19
N SER A 673 14.00 -19.78 -7.89
CA SER A 673 12.70 -19.84 -7.19
C SER A 673 11.82 -18.61 -7.44
N LEU A 674 12.41 -17.59 -8.07
CA LEU A 674 11.75 -16.47 -8.72
C LEU A 674 11.65 -16.80 -10.22
N ALA A 675 10.54 -16.47 -10.89
CA ALA A 675 10.41 -16.78 -12.31
C ALA A 675 11.36 -15.87 -13.13
N THR A 676 12.60 -16.31 -13.31
CA THR A 676 13.55 -15.67 -14.22
C THR A 676 13.45 -16.37 -15.58
N ARG A 677 13.22 -15.60 -16.64
CA ARG A 677 13.20 -16.11 -18.01
C ARG A 677 14.63 -16.12 -18.57
N GLU A 678 14.88 -16.79 -19.70
CA GLU A 678 16.19 -16.71 -20.37
C GLU A 678 16.58 -15.24 -20.61
N TYR A 679 17.80 -14.87 -20.20
CA TYR A 679 18.25 -13.49 -20.24
C TYR A 679 18.41 -12.99 -21.68
N ALA A 680 17.63 -11.96 -22.03
CA ALA A 680 17.79 -11.17 -23.25
C ALA A 680 17.91 -9.69 -22.87
N ALA A 681 18.94 -9.00 -23.37
CA ALA A 681 19.23 -7.61 -22.99
C ALA A 681 18.09 -6.64 -23.41
N PRO A 682 17.75 -5.64 -22.56
CA PRO A 682 16.86 -4.54 -22.93
C PRO A 682 17.28 -3.85 -24.23
N LYS A 683 16.32 -3.54 -25.10
CA LYS A 683 16.54 -2.90 -26.41
C LYS A 683 15.81 -1.56 -26.51
N GLY A 684 16.53 -0.51 -26.88
CA GLY A 684 15.95 0.84 -27.00
C GLY A 684 15.86 1.58 -25.67
N HIS A 685 15.68 2.90 -25.73
CA HIS A 685 15.80 3.79 -24.56
C HIS A 685 14.75 3.49 -23.48
N VAL A 686 13.50 3.18 -23.86
CA VAL A 686 12.42 2.84 -22.91
C VAL A 686 12.69 1.52 -22.18
N GLU A 687 13.08 0.45 -22.89
CA GLU A 687 13.41 -0.84 -22.23
C GLU A 687 14.62 -0.68 -21.29
N MET A 688 15.64 0.10 -21.69
CA MET A 688 16.83 0.35 -20.84
C MET A 688 16.49 1.16 -19.58
N ALA A 689 15.71 2.23 -19.70
CA ALA A 689 15.27 3.02 -18.56
C ALA A 689 14.38 2.21 -17.61
N LEU A 690 13.45 1.41 -18.14
CA LEU A 690 12.64 0.49 -17.35
C LEU A 690 13.53 -0.53 -16.60
N ALA A 691 14.54 -1.09 -17.27
CA ALA A 691 15.43 -2.06 -16.65
C ALA A 691 16.22 -1.43 -15.49
N GLU A 692 16.71 -0.20 -15.62
CA GLU A 692 17.39 0.52 -14.55
C GLU A 692 16.48 0.79 -13.35
N ILE A 693 15.24 1.25 -13.61
CA ILE A 693 14.24 1.47 -12.57
C ILE A 693 13.93 0.15 -11.85
N TRP A 694 13.76 -0.96 -12.58
CA TRP A 694 13.49 -2.28 -12.01
C TRP A 694 14.68 -2.80 -11.20
N GLN A 695 15.92 -2.62 -11.67
CA GLN A 695 17.13 -3.02 -10.92
C GLN A 695 17.21 -2.30 -9.58
N GLN A 696 16.96 -0.98 -9.57
CA GLN A 696 16.98 -0.18 -8.35
C GLN A 696 15.86 -0.56 -7.37
N LEU A 697 14.64 -0.79 -7.88
CA LEU A 697 13.48 -1.11 -7.05
C LEU A 697 13.49 -2.53 -6.50
N LEU A 698 13.86 -3.51 -7.33
CA LEU A 698 13.84 -4.92 -6.97
C LEU A 698 15.14 -5.38 -6.31
N GLY A 699 16.20 -4.57 -6.37
CA GLY A 699 17.52 -4.91 -5.83
C GLY A 699 18.19 -6.07 -6.57
N VAL A 700 17.86 -6.26 -7.85
CA VAL A 700 18.42 -7.32 -8.71
C VAL A 700 19.55 -6.77 -9.57
N SER A 701 20.60 -7.57 -9.79
CA SER A 701 21.80 -7.13 -10.51
C SER A 701 21.58 -6.99 -12.03
N ARG A 702 20.64 -7.73 -12.62
CA ARG A 702 20.31 -7.69 -14.06
C ARG A 702 18.81 -7.88 -14.26
N VAL A 703 18.24 -7.11 -15.20
CA VAL A 703 16.87 -7.26 -15.69
C VAL A 703 16.92 -7.42 -17.21
N GLY A 704 16.33 -8.50 -17.70
CA GLY A 704 16.16 -8.83 -19.11
C GLY A 704 14.82 -8.30 -19.67
N ARG A 705 14.75 -8.12 -20.99
CA ARG A 705 13.58 -7.58 -21.68
C ARG A 705 12.33 -8.47 -21.62
N THR A 706 12.52 -9.76 -21.39
CA THR A 706 11.45 -10.75 -21.24
C THR A 706 11.07 -10.97 -19.78
N ASP A 707 11.80 -10.36 -18.85
CA ASP A 707 11.53 -10.52 -17.43
C ASP A 707 10.23 -9.82 -17.05
N HIS A 708 9.56 -10.41 -16.06
CA HIS A 708 8.25 -10.01 -15.61
C HIS A 708 8.36 -9.41 -14.20
N PHE A 709 7.78 -8.23 -14.00
CA PHE A 709 8.00 -7.41 -12.81
C PHE A 709 7.69 -8.15 -11.50
N PHE A 710 6.52 -8.80 -11.46
CA PHE A 710 6.09 -9.56 -10.29
C PHE A 710 6.81 -10.90 -10.14
N GLU A 711 7.40 -11.45 -11.22
CA GLU A 711 8.16 -12.69 -11.18
C GLU A 711 9.56 -12.45 -10.56
N LEU A 712 10.12 -11.25 -10.76
CA LEU A 712 11.38 -10.79 -10.16
C LEU A 712 11.26 -10.30 -8.70
N GLY A 713 10.11 -10.53 -8.05
CA GLY A 713 9.87 -10.12 -6.67
C GLY A 713 9.14 -8.79 -6.50
N GLY A 714 8.68 -8.17 -7.59
CA GLY A 714 7.80 -7.00 -7.53
C GLY A 714 6.46 -7.32 -6.87
N HIS A 715 5.91 -6.36 -6.14
CA HIS A 715 4.58 -6.45 -5.51
C HIS A 715 3.89 -5.09 -5.54
N SER A 716 2.62 -5.02 -5.15
CA SER A 716 1.75 -3.84 -5.33
C SER A 716 2.35 -2.52 -4.79
N LEU A 717 3.12 -2.53 -3.69
CA LEU A 717 3.89 -1.35 -3.22
C LEU A 717 5.07 -0.98 -4.14
N LEU A 718 5.89 -1.95 -4.56
CA LEU A 718 6.98 -1.73 -5.52
C LEU A 718 6.45 -1.35 -6.91
N ALA A 719 5.27 -1.82 -7.27
CA ALA A 719 4.55 -1.45 -8.49
C ALA A 719 4.20 0.04 -8.52
N LEU A 720 3.83 0.63 -7.38
CA LEU A 720 3.55 2.06 -7.28
C LEU A 720 4.83 2.88 -7.37
N ARG A 721 5.90 2.46 -6.69
CA ARG A 721 7.23 3.09 -6.84
C ARG A 721 7.78 2.92 -8.26
N LEU A 722 7.46 1.80 -8.91
CA LEU A 722 7.75 1.59 -10.32
C LEU A 722 7.01 2.59 -11.19
N ILE A 723 5.71 2.77 -10.97
CA ILE A 723 4.90 3.76 -11.70
C ILE A 723 5.42 5.17 -11.45
N GLU A 724 5.70 5.55 -10.21
CA GLU A 724 6.28 6.86 -9.90
C GLU A 724 7.65 7.05 -10.56
N GLY A 725 8.51 6.03 -10.54
CA GLY A 725 9.79 6.02 -11.23
C GLY A 725 9.64 6.12 -12.75
N ILE A 726 8.71 5.37 -13.34
CA ILE A 726 8.37 5.45 -14.76
C ILE A 726 7.87 6.85 -15.11
N ASN A 727 6.92 7.39 -14.36
CA ASN A 727 6.35 8.71 -14.62
C ASN A 727 7.38 9.82 -14.42
N ALA A 728 8.29 9.69 -13.45
CA ALA A 728 9.36 10.66 -13.19
C ALA A 728 10.51 10.59 -14.21
N THR A 729 10.87 9.40 -14.67
CA THR A 729 12.00 9.16 -15.58
C THR A 729 11.60 9.27 -17.04
N LEU A 730 10.38 8.83 -17.39
CA LEU A 730 9.89 8.75 -18.77
C LEU A 730 8.78 9.79 -19.08
N GLY A 731 8.22 10.49 -18.09
CA GLY A 731 7.28 11.59 -18.33
C GLY A 731 5.88 11.19 -18.81
N VAL A 732 5.54 9.91 -18.73
CA VAL A 732 4.28 9.29 -19.19
C VAL A 732 3.30 9.06 -18.03
N GLU A 733 1.99 8.98 -18.27
CA GLU A 733 1.01 8.54 -17.25
C GLU A 733 0.80 7.02 -17.34
N PHE A 734 1.66 6.24 -16.67
CA PHE A 734 1.52 4.78 -16.62
C PHE A 734 0.58 4.37 -15.48
N ALA A 735 -0.51 3.65 -15.77
CA ALA A 735 -1.46 3.25 -14.75
C ALA A 735 -1.12 1.88 -14.16
N LEU A 736 -1.52 1.65 -12.92
CA LEU A 736 -1.35 0.34 -12.26
C LEU A 736 -2.02 -0.80 -13.03
N ARG A 737 -3.18 -0.55 -13.63
CA ARG A 737 -3.86 -1.51 -14.52
C ARG A 737 -2.97 -1.95 -15.68
N ASP A 738 -2.19 -1.03 -16.24
CA ASP A 738 -1.32 -1.28 -17.39
C ASP A 738 -0.12 -2.17 -17.01
N LEU A 739 0.43 -1.97 -15.81
CA LEU A 739 1.43 -2.87 -15.24
C LEU A 739 0.89 -4.30 -15.06
N PHE A 740 -0.35 -4.46 -14.58
CA PHE A 740 -0.95 -5.79 -14.40
C PHE A 740 -1.34 -6.44 -15.73
N ALA A 741 -1.75 -5.65 -16.72
CA ALA A 741 -2.08 -6.13 -18.05
C ALA A 741 -0.82 -6.55 -18.84
N ASN A 742 0.28 -5.80 -18.71
CA ASN A 742 1.54 -6.02 -19.44
C ASN A 742 2.76 -6.00 -18.49
N PRO A 743 2.89 -7.00 -17.60
CA PRO A 743 3.93 -7.03 -16.56
C PRO A 743 5.33 -7.40 -17.07
N VAL A 744 5.50 -7.66 -18.37
CA VAL A 744 6.78 -8.01 -19.00
C VAL A 744 7.47 -6.74 -19.51
N LEU A 745 8.77 -6.57 -19.24
CA LEU A 745 9.50 -5.33 -19.51
C LEU A 745 9.36 -4.84 -20.96
N SER A 746 9.50 -5.72 -21.95
CA SER A 746 9.35 -5.37 -23.37
C SER A 746 7.91 -5.08 -23.80
N GLN A 747 6.91 -5.67 -23.14
CA GLN A 747 5.50 -5.37 -23.40
C GLN A 747 5.11 -4.03 -22.79
N MET A 748 5.58 -3.77 -21.58
CA MET A 748 5.46 -2.48 -20.90
C MET A 748 6.12 -1.37 -21.70
N ALA A 749 7.35 -1.58 -22.18
CA ALA A 749 8.03 -0.62 -23.03
C ALA A 749 7.21 -0.32 -24.29
N LYS A 750 6.67 -1.34 -24.97
CA LYS A 750 5.80 -1.15 -26.14
C LYS A 750 4.54 -0.34 -25.83
N GLN A 751 3.92 -0.59 -24.67
CA GLN A 751 2.73 0.16 -24.26
C GLN A 751 3.07 1.62 -23.96
N LEU A 752 4.16 1.87 -23.25
CA LEU A 752 4.64 3.22 -22.97
C LEU A 752 4.95 3.99 -24.25
N THR A 753 5.62 3.34 -25.21
CA THR A 753 5.87 3.92 -26.54
C THR A 753 4.59 4.14 -27.37
N ALA A 754 3.49 3.44 -27.05
CA ALA A 754 2.19 3.62 -27.72
C ALA A 754 1.26 4.63 -27.01
N GLN A 755 1.41 4.83 -25.69
CA GLN A 755 0.69 5.85 -24.90
C GLN A 755 1.25 7.26 -25.15
N ASP A 756 2.57 7.37 -25.33
CA ASP A 756 3.25 8.61 -25.78
C ASP A 756 2.72 9.10 -27.15
N LYS A 757 2.16 8.18 -27.97
CA LYS A 757 1.49 8.48 -29.24
C LYS A 757 -0.01 8.81 -29.12
N LYS A 758 -0.62 8.66 -27.94
CA LYS A 758 -2.06 8.90 -27.72
C LYS A 758 -2.35 10.17 -26.92
N ASP A 759 -1.47 10.56 -25.99
CA ASP A 759 -1.66 11.79 -25.20
C ASP A 759 -1.37 13.08 -26.01
N VAL A 760 -0.66 12.97 -27.13
CA VAL A 760 -0.45 14.08 -28.07
C VAL A 760 -1.72 14.36 -28.92
N ALA A 761 -2.56 13.34 -29.15
CA ALA A 761 -3.77 13.43 -29.98
C ALA A 761 -5.00 14.11 -29.32
N THR A 762 -4.91 14.55 -28.05
CA THR A 762 -6.03 15.21 -27.32
C THR A 762 -5.73 16.62 -26.81
N SER A 763 -4.69 17.28 -27.31
CA SER A 763 -4.40 18.69 -26.99
C SER A 763 -5.10 19.64 -27.97
N ASP A 764 -5.85 20.63 -27.47
CA ASP A 764 -6.38 21.78 -28.24
C ASP A 764 -5.26 22.69 -28.84
N ARG A 765 -3.98 22.34 -28.63
CA ARG A 765 -2.80 23.09 -29.09
C ARG A 765 -1.69 22.13 -29.55
N PRO A 766 -1.79 21.58 -30.77
CA PRO A 766 -0.94 20.46 -31.22
C PRO A 766 0.55 20.79 -31.43
N ASN A 767 0.91 22.08 -31.59
CA ASN A 767 2.29 22.48 -31.91
C ASN A 767 3.14 22.80 -30.66
N LEU A 768 2.56 22.78 -29.46
CA LEU A 768 3.26 23.11 -28.22
C LEU A 768 3.86 21.86 -27.57
N VAL A 769 5.18 21.86 -27.38
CA VAL A 769 5.93 20.79 -26.74
C VAL A 769 6.47 21.28 -25.41
N HIS A 770 6.05 20.67 -24.30
CA HIS A 770 6.62 20.98 -22.99
C HIS A 770 8.00 20.31 -22.85
N LEU A 771 9.07 21.10 -23.00
CA LEU A 771 10.45 20.62 -22.94
C LEU A 771 10.94 20.43 -21.50
N ARG A 772 10.43 21.23 -20.55
CA ARG A 772 10.64 21.04 -19.11
C ARG A 772 9.57 21.78 -18.32
N ARG A 773 8.87 21.11 -17.40
CA ARG A 773 7.97 21.78 -16.44
C ARG A 773 8.76 22.28 -15.23
N GLY A 774 8.67 23.59 -14.97
CA GLY A 774 9.36 24.27 -13.88
C GLY A 774 8.41 25.21 -13.12
N ARG A 775 8.79 25.62 -11.91
CA ARG A 775 7.96 26.48 -11.04
C ARG A 775 8.25 27.97 -11.20
N SER A 776 9.21 28.34 -12.05
CA SER A 776 9.56 29.74 -12.33
C SER A 776 8.35 30.54 -12.81
N PRO A 777 8.15 31.77 -12.30
CA PRO A 777 7.14 32.69 -12.81
C PRO A 777 7.47 33.18 -14.23
N VAL A 778 8.76 33.19 -14.60
CA VAL A 778 9.21 33.50 -15.97
C VAL A 778 9.22 32.24 -16.83
N LYS A 779 8.59 32.28 -18.00
CA LYS A 779 8.51 31.16 -18.96
C LYS A 779 9.51 31.33 -20.09
N LEU A 780 10.17 30.25 -20.51
CA LEU A 780 11.05 30.23 -21.70
C LEU A 780 10.31 29.61 -22.88
N VAL A 781 10.27 30.32 -24.00
CA VAL A 781 9.68 29.85 -25.25
C VAL A 781 10.77 29.65 -26.30
N CYS A 782 10.90 28.43 -26.80
CA CYS A 782 11.84 28.05 -27.85
C CYS A 782 11.10 27.88 -29.18
N ILE A 783 11.65 28.43 -30.27
CA ILE A 783 11.08 28.27 -31.63
C ILE A 783 11.91 27.28 -32.43
N HIS A 784 11.24 26.38 -33.16
CA HIS A 784 11.91 25.38 -34.00
C HIS A 784 12.94 26.02 -34.95
N PRO A 785 14.04 25.29 -35.29
CA PRO A 785 14.98 25.71 -36.32
C PRO A 785 14.37 25.59 -37.73
N GLY A 786 15.17 25.89 -38.76
CA GLY A 786 14.68 26.02 -40.15
C GLY A 786 14.01 24.79 -40.77
N GLY A 787 14.13 23.61 -40.17
CA GLY A 787 13.45 22.40 -40.66
C GLY A 787 12.14 22.05 -39.95
N GLY A 788 11.66 22.88 -39.02
CA GLY A 788 10.33 22.74 -38.44
C GLY A 788 10.17 21.72 -37.31
N GLY A 789 11.11 20.79 -37.14
CA GLY A 789 11.12 19.78 -36.07
C GLY A 789 12.43 19.73 -35.28
N GLY A 790 12.57 18.74 -34.39
CA GLY A 790 13.82 18.50 -33.64
C GLY A 790 14.09 19.51 -32.52
N ILE A 791 13.04 20.11 -31.96
CA ILE A 791 13.16 21.20 -30.99
C ILE A 791 13.74 20.73 -29.65
N GLY A 792 13.42 19.52 -29.20
CA GLY A 792 13.97 18.95 -27.98
C GLY A 792 15.48 18.74 -28.09
N GLU A 793 15.93 18.18 -29.21
CA GLU A 793 17.33 17.90 -29.50
C GLU A 793 18.14 19.18 -29.69
N ALA A 794 17.59 20.16 -30.44
CA ALA A 794 18.27 21.42 -30.72
C ALA A 794 18.54 22.24 -29.44
N TYR A 795 17.59 22.27 -28.51
CA TYR A 795 17.70 23.07 -27.29
C TYR A 795 18.12 22.28 -26.05
N ALA A 796 18.23 20.94 -26.10
CA ALA A 796 18.56 20.11 -24.95
C ALA A 796 19.80 20.57 -24.15
N PRO A 797 20.95 20.91 -24.78
CA PRO A 797 22.11 21.36 -24.02
C PRO A 797 21.90 22.73 -23.35
N LEU A 798 21.18 23.65 -24.01
CA LEU A 798 20.81 24.94 -23.43
C LEU A 798 19.88 24.74 -22.23
N ILE A 799 18.86 23.89 -22.37
CA ILE A 799 17.93 23.55 -21.29
C ILE A 799 18.70 22.93 -20.12
N GLY A 800 19.63 22.02 -20.38
CA GLY A 800 20.50 21.41 -19.36
C GLY A 800 21.37 22.41 -18.60
N ALA A 801 21.73 23.54 -19.21
CA ALA A 801 22.51 24.61 -18.58
C ALA A 801 21.67 25.62 -17.78
N LEU A 802 20.34 25.54 -17.86
CA LEU A 802 19.40 26.41 -17.12
C LEU A 802 18.99 25.80 -15.76
N SER A 803 18.45 26.64 -14.87
CA SER A 803 17.90 26.18 -13.59
C SER A 803 16.81 25.11 -13.80
N LYS A 804 16.77 24.09 -12.93
CA LYS A 804 15.73 23.06 -12.93
C LYS A 804 14.33 23.63 -12.67
N GLU A 805 14.25 24.82 -12.06
CA GLU A 805 12.99 25.52 -11.80
C GLU A 805 12.44 26.25 -13.04
N MET A 806 13.23 26.41 -14.11
CA MET A 806 12.79 27.13 -15.31
C MET A 806 11.81 26.29 -16.14
N ASP A 807 10.64 26.85 -16.38
CA ASP A 807 9.63 26.26 -17.27
C ASP A 807 9.97 26.58 -18.73
N VAL A 808 10.04 25.54 -19.56
CA VAL A 808 10.48 25.64 -20.96
C VAL A 808 9.44 24.98 -21.86
N THR A 809 8.90 25.77 -22.77
CA THR A 809 7.96 25.34 -23.80
C THR A 809 8.58 25.56 -25.18
N GLY A 810 8.53 24.56 -26.03
CA GLY A 810 8.93 24.62 -27.42
C GLY A 810 7.72 24.70 -28.36
N ILE A 811 7.89 25.32 -29.53
CA ILE A 811 6.92 25.27 -30.62
C ILE A 811 7.50 24.52 -31.82
N SER A 812 6.86 23.42 -32.23
CA SER A 812 7.20 22.64 -33.43
C SER A 812 6.30 23.06 -34.61
N ALA A 813 6.85 23.13 -35.82
CA ALA A 813 6.05 23.24 -37.05
C ALA A 813 5.69 21.88 -37.64
N VAL A 814 6.41 20.82 -37.26
CA VAL A 814 6.08 19.43 -37.60
C VAL A 814 5.16 18.89 -36.51
N ASP A 815 3.95 18.52 -36.93
CA ASP A 815 2.97 17.79 -36.11
C ASP A 815 2.50 16.54 -36.86
N LEU A 816 2.91 15.37 -36.37
CA LEU A 816 2.61 14.08 -36.99
C LEU A 816 1.18 13.60 -36.71
N ASP A 817 0.47 14.23 -35.77
CA ASP A 817 -0.88 13.82 -35.39
C ASP A 817 -1.95 14.52 -36.24
N THR A 818 -1.80 15.82 -36.51
CA THR A 818 -2.75 16.55 -37.39
C THR A 818 -2.30 16.63 -38.84
N LEU A 819 -1.00 16.42 -39.12
CA LEU A 819 -0.38 16.60 -40.44
C LEU A 819 -0.71 17.96 -41.08
N THR A 820 -0.93 18.99 -40.25
CA THR A 820 -1.24 20.34 -40.71
C THR A 820 0.01 21.05 -41.20
N ARG A 821 -0.11 21.80 -42.29
CA ARG A 821 1.00 22.58 -42.84
C ARG A 821 1.07 23.94 -42.15
N PRO A 822 2.28 24.47 -41.91
CA PRO A 822 2.43 25.84 -41.43
C PRO A 822 1.95 26.84 -42.49
N GLU A 823 1.67 28.06 -42.05
CA GLU A 823 1.27 29.16 -42.92
C GLU A 823 2.39 29.54 -43.92
N ALA A 824 2.03 30.16 -45.03
CA ALA A 824 2.94 30.39 -46.16
C ALA A 824 3.92 31.58 -45.99
N SER A 825 3.82 32.33 -44.89
CA SER A 825 4.70 33.48 -44.61
C SER A 825 5.09 33.59 -43.14
N VAL A 826 6.30 34.12 -42.88
CA VAL A 826 6.82 34.32 -41.50
C VAL A 826 5.88 35.17 -40.63
N PRO A 827 5.25 36.27 -41.10
CA PRO A 827 4.28 37.02 -40.30
C PRO A 827 3.05 36.21 -39.89
N GLU A 828 2.54 35.35 -40.76
CA GLU A 828 1.38 34.48 -40.47
C GLU A 828 1.75 33.38 -39.47
N ILE A 829 2.94 32.76 -39.64
CA ILE A 829 3.48 31.79 -38.69
C ILE A 829 3.64 32.44 -37.30
N ALA A 830 4.24 33.63 -37.24
CA ALA A 830 4.44 34.36 -35.99
C ALA A 830 3.11 34.73 -35.31
N ALA A 831 2.11 35.16 -36.08
CA ALA A 831 0.78 35.47 -35.55
C ALA A 831 0.07 34.22 -34.99
N ASN A 832 0.17 33.08 -35.69
CA ASN A 832 -0.37 31.81 -35.23
C ASN A 832 0.32 31.36 -33.92
N TYR A 833 1.64 31.44 -33.84
CA TYR A 833 2.37 31.06 -32.63
C TYR A 833 2.03 31.94 -31.44
N LEU A 834 1.88 33.26 -31.63
CA LEU A 834 1.40 34.15 -30.57
C LEU A 834 -0.02 33.80 -30.12
N HIS A 835 -0.91 33.42 -31.04
CA HIS A 835 -2.26 32.97 -30.70
C HIS A 835 -2.24 31.68 -29.87
N GLN A 836 -1.40 30.70 -30.24
CA GLN A 836 -1.26 29.45 -29.49
C GLN A 836 -0.64 29.64 -28.10
N LEU A 837 0.20 30.66 -27.94
CA LEU A 837 0.84 31.02 -26.67
C LEU A 837 -0.02 31.94 -25.78
N SER A 838 -1.32 32.13 -26.06
CA SER A 838 -2.18 33.11 -25.37
C SER A 838 -2.11 33.09 -23.85
N ASP A 839 -1.92 31.91 -23.26
CA ASP A 839 -1.88 31.73 -21.80
C ASP A 839 -0.46 31.92 -21.24
N ILE A 840 0.56 31.65 -22.06
CA ILE A 840 1.98 31.80 -21.68
C ILE A 840 2.37 33.27 -21.72
N ILE A 841 1.94 34.01 -22.74
CA ILE A 841 2.27 35.44 -22.90
C ILE A 841 1.56 36.36 -21.89
N GLN A 842 0.62 35.82 -21.10
CA GLN A 842 0.03 36.53 -19.94
C GLN A 842 0.97 36.52 -18.72
N THR A 843 1.99 35.68 -18.73
CA THR A 843 3.06 35.65 -17.73
C THR A 843 4.34 36.26 -18.32
N PRO A 844 5.29 36.72 -17.50
CA PRO A 844 6.58 37.18 -18.00
C PRO A 844 7.27 36.04 -18.77
N TRP A 845 7.72 36.32 -19.99
CA TRP A 845 8.24 35.28 -20.88
C TRP A 845 9.48 35.76 -21.63
N ILE A 846 10.35 34.81 -21.97
CA ILE A 846 11.57 35.01 -22.76
C ILE A 846 11.43 34.21 -24.04
N LEU A 847 11.75 34.81 -25.17
CA LEU A 847 11.66 34.18 -26.48
C LEU A 847 13.05 33.89 -27.03
N VAL A 848 13.25 32.66 -27.52
CA VAL A 848 14.53 32.21 -28.08
C VAL A 848 14.30 31.52 -29.41
N GLY A 849 15.05 31.93 -30.44
CA GLY A 849 15.05 31.30 -31.75
C GLY A 849 16.47 31.08 -32.26
N TRP A 850 16.76 29.86 -32.72
CA TRP A 850 18.04 29.49 -33.33
C TRP A 850 17.89 29.34 -34.83
N SER A 851 18.91 29.79 -35.59
CA SER A 851 18.90 29.75 -37.05
C SER A 851 17.66 30.48 -37.61
N ALA A 852 16.95 29.89 -38.57
CA ALA A 852 15.73 30.50 -39.12
C ALA A 852 14.60 30.67 -38.09
N GLY A 853 14.61 29.93 -36.97
CA GLY A 853 13.69 30.14 -35.86
C GLY A 853 13.83 31.53 -35.22
N GLY A 854 15.00 32.16 -35.33
CA GLY A 854 15.22 33.54 -34.91
C GLY A 854 14.47 34.57 -35.77
N LEU A 855 14.21 34.28 -37.05
CA LEU A 855 13.42 35.16 -37.91
C LEU A 855 11.95 35.21 -37.45
N ILE A 856 11.41 34.06 -37.06
CA ILE A 856 10.07 33.93 -36.48
C ILE A 856 10.05 34.61 -35.10
N ALA A 857 11.05 34.34 -34.25
CA ALA A 857 11.15 34.98 -32.93
C ALA A 857 11.18 36.52 -33.03
N TYR A 858 11.94 37.07 -33.98
CA TYR A 858 11.99 38.50 -34.25
C TYR A 858 10.62 39.06 -34.66
N GLU A 859 9.93 38.40 -35.59
CA GLU A 859 8.61 38.84 -36.05
C GLU A 859 7.54 38.70 -34.97
N MET A 860 7.58 37.64 -34.17
CA MET A 860 6.73 37.48 -32.98
C MET A 860 6.94 38.64 -32.01
N THR A 861 8.18 39.04 -31.74
CA THR A 861 8.47 40.18 -30.87
C THR A 861 7.91 41.50 -31.42
N ARG A 862 8.01 41.72 -32.73
CA ARG A 862 7.43 42.91 -33.39
C ARG A 862 5.90 42.94 -33.32
N LEU A 863 5.25 41.80 -33.57
CA LEU A 863 3.80 41.66 -33.46
C LEU A 863 3.32 41.79 -32.01
N ALA A 864 4.06 41.21 -31.06
CA ALA A 864 3.77 41.31 -29.63
C ALA A 864 3.90 42.76 -29.13
N MET A 865 4.86 43.54 -29.62
CA MET A 865 4.99 44.97 -29.33
C MET A 865 3.77 45.76 -29.77
N LYS A 866 3.25 45.49 -30.98
CA LYS A 866 2.03 46.14 -31.47
C LYS A 866 0.80 45.85 -30.59
N ASN A 867 0.79 44.71 -29.91
CA ASN A 867 -0.29 44.25 -29.05
C ASN A 867 -0.03 44.50 -27.54
N GLY A 868 1.09 45.10 -27.17
CA GLY A 868 1.43 45.42 -25.76
C GLY A 868 1.92 44.24 -24.91
N CYS A 869 2.29 43.10 -25.51
CA CYS A 869 2.68 41.86 -24.80
C CYS A 869 4.16 41.51 -25.04
N ILE A 870 5.07 42.48 -24.88
CA ILE A 870 6.49 42.35 -25.24
C ILE A 870 7.19 41.32 -24.33
N PRO A 871 7.99 40.37 -24.86
CA PRO A 871 8.79 39.46 -24.04
C PRO A 871 9.86 40.20 -23.22
N LEU A 872 10.24 39.66 -22.06
CA LEU A 872 11.33 40.19 -21.23
C LEU A 872 12.67 40.26 -21.98
N GLY A 873 12.89 39.33 -22.90
CA GLY A 873 14.01 39.36 -23.83
C GLY A 873 13.75 38.46 -25.02
N THR A 874 14.31 38.84 -26.17
CA THR A 874 14.30 38.05 -27.41
C THR A 874 15.73 37.74 -27.80
N LEU A 875 16.07 36.46 -27.79
CA LEU A 875 17.41 35.97 -28.08
C LEU A 875 17.43 35.31 -29.47
N LEU A 876 18.19 35.90 -30.37
CA LEU A 876 18.46 35.36 -31.71
C LEU A 876 19.81 34.63 -31.66
N ILE A 877 19.81 33.34 -31.95
CA ILE A 877 21.02 32.51 -31.92
C ILE A 877 21.43 32.25 -33.37
N ASP A 878 22.50 32.92 -33.78
CA ASP A 878 23.14 32.86 -35.10
C ASP A 878 22.15 32.87 -36.27
N SER A 879 21.17 33.77 -36.16
CA SER A 879 20.05 33.89 -37.09
C SER A 879 20.36 34.95 -38.14
N TYR A 880 20.12 34.67 -39.42
CA TYR A 880 20.28 35.64 -40.50
C TYR A 880 19.29 35.38 -41.64
N PRO A 881 18.91 36.41 -42.43
CA PRO A 881 18.15 36.21 -43.64
C PRO A 881 18.98 35.46 -44.68
N HIS A 882 18.30 34.78 -45.60
CA HIS A 882 18.98 34.18 -46.73
C HIS A 882 19.47 35.29 -47.68
N THR A 883 20.72 35.21 -48.12
CA THR A 883 21.44 36.28 -48.85
C THR A 883 21.36 36.17 -50.37
N ARG A 884 20.58 35.22 -50.90
CA ARG A 884 20.43 34.99 -52.35
C ARG A 884 19.27 35.81 -52.94
N ASP A 885 19.49 36.41 -54.11
CA ASP A 885 18.46 37.16 -54.88
C ASP A 885 17.42 36.26 -55.57
N THR A 886 17.61 34.93 -55.56
CA THR A 886 16.76 33.95 -56.25
C THR A 886 16.45 32.78 -55.33
N MET A 887 15.20 32.29 -55.42
CA MET A 887 14.75 31.11 -54.69
C MET A 887 15.57 29.86 -55.05
N PRO A 888 15.85 28.97 -54.08
CA PRO A 888 16.44 27.68 -54.38
C PRO A 888 15.51 26.90 -55.30
N ASP A 889 16.08 26.22 -56.30
CA ASP A 889 15.30 25.32 -57.15
C ASP A 889 14.89 24.06 -56.39
N GLU A 890 13.94 23.27 -56.93
CA GLU A 890 13.46 22.05 -56.25
C GLU A 890 14.58 21.04 -55.95
N ARG A 891 15.68 21.07 -56.69
CA ARG A 891 16.82 20.18 -56.45
C ARG A 891 17.61 20.66 -55.23
N GLU A 892 17.83 21.96 -55.10
CA GLU A 892 18.49 22.56 -53.94
C GLU A 892 17.70 22.28 -52.65
N VAL A 893 16.38 22.46 -52.66
CA VAL A 893 15.52 22.17 -51.49
C VAL A 893 15.60 20.71 -51.04
N ARG A 894 15.68 19.76 -51.99
CA ARG A 894 15.85 18.33 -51.68
C ARG A 894 17.20 18.01 -51.04
N VAL A 895 18.27 18.67 -51.50
CA VAL A 895 19.61 18.50 -50.92
C VAL A 895 19.64 19.09 -49.51
N GLU A 896 19.09 20.28 -49.32
CA GLU A 896 18.99 20.93 -48.01
C GLU A 896 18.16 20.10 -47.02
N PHE A 897 17.06 19.48 -47.45
CA PHE A 897 16.26 18.58 -46.62
C PHE A 897 17.05 17.34 -46.19
N TYR A 898 17.80 16.74 -47.10
CA TYR A 898 18.63 15.58 -46.80
C TYR A 898 19.75 15.90 -45.79
N GLU A 899 20.40 17.05 -45.97
CA GLU A 899 21.41 17.55 -45.03
C GLU A 899 20.80 17.88 -43.67
N PHE A 900 19.59 18.45 -43.64
CA PHE A 900 18.86 18.72 -42.41
C PHE A 900 18.62 17.43 -41.61
N LEU A 901 18.13 16.37 -42.26
CA LEU A 901 17.92 15.05 -41.62
C LEU A 901 19.22 14.46 -41.07
N GLN A 902 20.36 14.68 -41.74
CA GLN A 902 21.66 14.26 -41.21
C GLN A 902 22.05 15.05 -39.96
N ARG A 903 21.81 16.37 -39.98
CA ARG A 903 22.20 17.28 -38.91
C ARG A 903 21.38 17.11 -37.63
N ILE A 904 20.11 16.74 -37.74
CA ILE A 904 19.27 16.38 -36.57
C ILE A 904 19.49 14.92 -36.11
N GLY A 905 20.45 14.20 -36.70
CA GLY A 905 20.81 12.84 -36.30
C GLY A 905 19.84 11.75 -36.74
N TRP A 906 18.92 12.06 -37.66
CA TRP A 906 17.99 11.10 -38.26
C TRP A 906 18.63 10.31 -39.41
N LEU A 907 19.75 10.80 -39.95
CA LEU A 907 20.61 10.10 -40.91
C LEU A 907 22.08 10.23 -40.51
N THR A 908 22.84 9.15 -40.54
CA THR A 908 24.29 9.22 -40.28
C THR A 908 25.04 9.92 -41.44
N PRO A 909 26.02 10.81 -41.17
CA PRO A 909 26.85 11.42 -42.21
C PRO A 909 27.63 10.36 -43.00
N GLN A 910 27.77 10.52 -44.32
CA GLN A 910 28.59 9.59 -45.11
C GLN A 910 30.09 9.83 -44.86
N THR A 911 30.82 8.77 -44.52
CA THR A 911 32.28 8.73 -44.62
C THR A 911 32.68 8.13 -45.97
N GLY A 912 32.74 8.96 -47.00
CA GLY A 912 33.20 8.59 -48.34
C GLY A 912 32.20 8.96 -49.43
N GLY A 913 32.63 9.71 -50.45
CA GLY A 913 31.79 10.31 -51.48
C GLY A 913 31.09 9.31 -52.42
N GLY A 914 30.01 8.69 -51.95
CA GLY A 914 29.19 7.74 -52.70
C GLY A 914 27.72 8.14 -52.79
N ASN A 915 27.27 8.38 -54.03
CA ASN A 915 25.88 8.62 -54.48
C ASN A 915 25.22 9.97 -54.13
N ASN A 916 25.70 11.03 -54.80
CA ASN A 916 24.93 12.27 -55.02
C ASN A 916 23.86 12.16 -56.14
N ASP A 917 23.78 11.05 -56.86
CA ASP A 917 22.86 10.90 -58.01
C ASP A 917 21.39 10.72 -57.58
N ALA A 918 21.12 10.05 -56.45
CA ALA A 918 19.76 9.85 -55.93
C ALA A 918 19.09 11.17 -55.47
N LEU A 919 19.88 12.09 -54.91
CA LEU A 919 19.45 13.43 -54.48
C LEU A 919 19.01 14.33 -55.63
N SER A 920 19.42 14.00 -56.87
CA SER A 920 19.24 14.83 -58.07
C SER A 920 18.08 14.44 -58.99
N SER A 921 17.26 13.43 -58.62
CA SER A 921 16.28 12.79 -59.52
C SER A 921 14.82 13.20 -59.29
N THR A 922 14.09 12.58 -58.34
CA THR A 922 12.68 12.85 -58.02
C THR A 922 12.43 12.76 -56.50
N GLU A 923 11.37 13.38 -55.98
CA GLU A 923 10.99 13.31 -54.56
C GLU A 923 10.78 11.86 -54.08
N SER A 924 10.10 11.04 -54.88
CA SER A 924 9.91 9.62 -54.55
C SER A 924 11.24 8.87 -54.42
N ALA A 925 12.23 9.18 -55.27
CA ALA A 925 13.55 8.54 -55.18
C ALA A 925 14.33 9.02 -53.94
N LEU A 926 14.13 10.28 -53.53
CA LEU A 926 14.69 10.82 -52.29
C LEU A 926 14.14 10.09 -51.06
N PHE A 927 12.82 9.92 -50.96
CA PHE A 927 12.20 9.26 -49.81
C PHE A 927 12.58 7.78 -49.70
N GLU A 928 12.61 7.05 -50.83
CA GLU A 928 13.08 5.66 -50.85
C GLU A 928 14.55 5.54 -50.44
N ALA A 929 15.40 6.49 -50.86
CA ALA A 929 16.79 6.53 -50.44
C ALA A 929 16.96 6.81 -48.94
N ILE A 930 16.13 7.69 -48.36
CA ILE A 930 16.13 8.00 -46.92
C ILE A 930 15.63 6.79 -46.11
N LEU A 931 14.47 6.23 -46.46
CA LEU A 931 13.86 5.09 -45.76
C LEU A 931 14.74 3.83 -45.86
N GLY A 932 15.26 3.53 -47.04
CA GLY A 932 16.18 2.40 -47.24
C GLY A 932 17.47 2.56 -46.43
N ARG A 933 17.96 3.80 -46.28
CA ARG A 933 19.16 4.08 -45.48
C ARG A 933 18.91 3.90 -43.99
N MET A 934 17.80 4.42 -43.46
CA MET A 934 17.35 4.21 -42.08
C MET A 934 17.17 2.72 -41.75
N GLN A 935 16.68 1.91 -42.69
CA GLN A 935 16.56 0.45 -42.52
C GLN A 935 17.91 -0.28 -42.53
N SER A 936 18.86 0.17 -43.36
CA SER A 936 20.16 -0.51 -43.55
C SER A 936 21.21 -0.21 -42.48
N SER A 937 21.16 0.94 -41.81
CA SER A 937 22.11 1.33 -40.75
C SER A 937 21.83 0.65 -39.40
N GLY A 938 20.75 -0.13 -39.27
CA GLY A 938 20.29 -0.68 -37.99
C GLY A 938 19.79 0.40 -37.01
N GLU A 939 19.58 1.62 -37.51
CA GLU A 939 19.07 2.75 -36.74
C GLU A 939 17.55 2.67 -36.63
N GLU A 940 17.02 1.68 -35.88
CA GLU A 940 15.60 1.61 -35.49
C GLU A 940 15.16 2.75 -34.53
N ARG A 941 15.89 3.87 -34.49
CA ARG A 941 15.62 5.00 -33.59
C ARG A 941 14.41 5.83 -33.99
N VAL A 942 14.01 5.81 -35.27
CA VAL A 942 12.89 6.60 -35.79
C VAL A 942 12.02 5.73 -36.71
N ASN A 943 10.88 5.25 -36.21
CA ASN A 943 9.93 4.45 -36.98
C ASN A 943 8.95 5.37 -37.73
N ILE A 944 9.42 6.00 -38.82
CA ILE A 944 8.66 6.93 -39.66
C ILE A 944 8.19 6.25 -40.94
N THR A 945 6.91 6.41 -41.21
CA THR A 945 6.27 5.97 -42.46
C THR A 945 6.63 6.91 -43.60
N ARG A 946 6.48 6.42 -44.83
CA ARG A 946 6.67 7.24 -46.04
C ARG A 946 5.79 8.49 -46.04
N ASN A 947 4.53 8.37 -45.60
CA ASN A 947 3.60 9.50 -45.54
C ASN A 947 4.04 10.58 -44.53
N GLU A 948 4.57 10.16 -43.37
CA GLU A 948 5.11 11.10 -42.38
C GLU A 948 6.38 11.78 -42.90
N LEU A 949 7.25 11.05 -43.62
CA LEU A 949 8.44 11.65 -44.24
C LEU A 949 8.08 12.65 -45.35
N GLU A 950 7.07 12.35 -46.16
CA GLU A 950 6.51 13.25 -47.18
C GLU A 950 5.92 14.52 -46.53
N TYR A 951 5.22 14.39 -45.41
CA TYR A 951 4.70 15.51 -44.65
C TYR A 951 5.84 16.39 -44.08
N ILE A 952 6.85 15.79 -43.45
CA ILE A 952 7.99 16.53 -42.89
C ILE A 952 8.74 17.29 -44.00
N TYR A 953 8.87 16.70 -45.18
CA TYR A 953 9.44 17.38 -46.35
C TYR A 953 8.58 18.56 -46.81
N GLN A 954 7.25 18.43 -46.81
CA GLN A 954 6.34 19.52 -47.17
C GLN A 954 6.41 20.68 -46.17
N VAL A 955 6.47 20.37 -44.87
CA VAL A 955 6.68 21.39 -43.81
C VAL A 955 8.01 22.09 -44.03
N PHE A 956 9.09 21.33 -44.24
CA PHE A 956 10.42 21.87 -44.52
C PHE A 956 10.39 22.81 -45.73
N SER A 957 9.85 22.38 -46.86
CA SER A 957 9.77 23.18 -48.08
C SER A 957 8.97 24.47 -47.89
N THR A 958 7.84 24.39 -47.17
CA THR A 958 6.99 25.56 -46.89
C THR A 958 7.72 26.58 -46.02
N LEU A 959 8.44 26.12 -45.00
CA LEU A 959 9.23 26.97 -44.13
C LEU A 959 10.39 27.63 -44.88
N GLN A 960 11.11 26.89 -45.73
CA GLN A 960 12.16 27.47 -46.57
C GLN A 960 11.60 28.58 -47.45
N GLU A 961 10.50 28.33 -48.16
CA GLU A 961 9.86 29.35 -49.00
C GLU A 961 9.44 30.58 -48.19
N ALA A 962 8.89 30.39 -46.99
CA ALA A 962 8.52 31.48 -46.09
C ALA A 962 9.74 32.30 -45.64
N TYR A 963 10.86 31.65 -45.30
CA TYR A 963 12.09 32.33 -44.87
C TYR A 963 12.74 33.13 -46.01
N TYR A 964 12.79 32.58 -47.22
CA TYR A 964 13.35 33.27 -48.38
C TYR A 964 12.49 34.46 -48.84
N LYS A 965 11.16 34.39 -48.69
CA LYS A 965 10.25 35.52 -49.02
C LYS A 965 10.19 36.59 -47.96
N TYR A 966 10.73 36.33 -46.77
CA TYR A 966 10.51 37.20 -45.63
C TYR A 966 11.34 38.50 -45.72
N GLN A 967 10.65 39.61 -45.98
CA GLN A 967 11.23 40.94 -45.92
C GLN A 967 11.22 41.45 -44.48
N ILE A 968 12.39 41.43 -43.84
CA ILE A 968 12.55 41.76 -42.42
C ILE A 968 12.29 43.26 -42.20
N PRO A 969 11.20 43.64 -41.50
CA PRO A 969 10.91 45.04 -41.18
C PRO A 969 11.86 45.58 -40.12
N ASP A 970 11.96 46.90 -39.99
CA ASP A 970 12.75 47.50 -38.91
C ASP A 970 12.01 47.42 -37.56
N TYR A 971 12.77 47.29 -36.46
CA TYR A 971 12.25 47.18 -35.10
C TYR A 971 12.95 48.17 -34.17
N ASP A 972 12.15 48.83 -33.32
CA ASP A 972 12.59 49.86 -32.37
C ASP A 972 12.46 49.34 -30.93
N GLY A 973 13.28 48.33 -30.60
CA GLY A 973 13.30 47.68 -29.29
C GLY A 973 14.57 46.86 -29.06
N ASN A 974 14.61 46.11 -27.96
CA ASN A 974 15.80 45.36 -27.54
C ASN A 974 15.83 43.95 -28.14
N ILE A 975 16.98 43.57 -28.71
CA ILE A 975 17.25 42.22 -29.23
C ILE A 975 18.64 41.79 -28.77
N ASP A 976 18.75 40.56 -28.25
CA ASP A 976 20.02 39.92 -27.92
C ASP A 976 20.42 38.97 -29.06
N LEU A 977 21.49 39.29 -29.79
CA LEU A 977 22.02 38.47 -30.89
C LEU A 977 23.27 37.72 -30.42
N PHE A 978 23.27 36.40 -30.52
CA PHE A 978 24.42 35.55 -30.28
C PHE A 978 25.01 35.09 -31.61
N ILE A 979 26.29 35.36 -31.85
CA ILE A 979 26.97 35.04 -33.12
C ILE A 979 28.01 33.94 -32.92
N ALA A 980 28.08 32.99 -33.84
CA ALA A 980 29.10 31.94 -33.81
C ALA A 980 30.47 32.49 -34.23
N ARG A 981 31.51 32.25 -33.42
CA ARG A 981 32.88 32.76 -33.68
C ARG A 981 33.57 32.07 -34.86
N ASP A 982 33.24 30.80 -35.09
CA ASP A 982 33.86 29.97 -36.12
C ASP A 982 32.96 29.84 -37.36
N SER A 983 32.22 30.91 -37.70
CA SER A 983 31.30 30.99 -38.85
C SER A 983 31.84 31.94 -39.93
N ASP A 984 31.65 31.57 -41.20
CA ASP A 984 32.06 32.38 -42.36
C ASP A 984 31.10 33.56 -42.65
N THR A 985 29.96 33.63 -41.94
CA THR A 985 28.93 34.67 -42.09
C THR A 985 28.73 35.42 -40.77
N ASP A 986 28.88 36.74 -40.78
CA ASP A 986 28.60 37.61 -39.63
C ASP A 986 27.21 38.26 -39.77
N PRO A 987 26.20 37.83 -38.99
CA PRO A 987 24.86 38.39 -39.04
C PRO A 987 24.76 39.76 -38.34
N GLY A 988 25.79 40.19 -37.61
CA GLY A 988 25.78 41.38 -36.77
C GLY A 988 25.52 42.67 -37.56
N GLU A 989 26.18 42.85 -38.71
CA GLU A 989 26.01 44.03 -39.55
C GLU A 989 24.59 44.11 -40.14
N PHE A 990 24.00 42.97 -40.50
CA PHE A 990 22.63 42.93 -40.99
C PHE A 990 21.64 43.39 -39.91
N TRP A 991 21.71 42.82 -38.71
CA TRP A 991 20.78 43.17 -37.63
C TRP A 991 20.99 44.58 -37.10
N ALA A 992 22.21 45.11 -37.12
CA ALA A 992 22.48 46.50 -36.74
C ALA A 992 21.73 47.51 -37.64
N ASN A 993 21.48 47.15 -38.90
CA ASN A 993 20.69 47.97 -39.82
C ASN A 993 19.17 47.84 -39.62
N ARG A 994 18.70 46.81 -38.89
CA ARG A 994 17.27 46.51 -38.67
C ARG A 994 16.77 46.82 -37.26
N VAL A 995 17.65 46.79 -36.26
CA VAL A 995 17.32 47.06 -34.85
C VAL A 995 17.91 48.41 -34.46
N ARG A 996 17.07 49.44 -34.33
CA ARG A 996 17.53 50.85 -34.26
C ARG A 996 17.92 51.35 -32.87
N ALA A 997 17.44 50.72 -31.79
CA ALA A 997 17.59 51.25 -30.42
C ALA A 997 18.30 50.35 -29.40
N GLY A 998 18.38 49.03 -29.60
CA GLY A 998 18.81 48.12 -28.51
C GLY A 998 19.34 46.75 -28.93
N LEU A 999 20.23 46.69 -29.93
CA LEU A 999 20.89 45.43 -30.31
C LEU A 999 22.11 45.14 -29.41
N THR A 1000 22.11 44.00 -28.73
CA THR A 1000 23.27 43.48 -27.99
C THR A 1000 23.87 42.29 -28.72
N ILE A 1001 25.12 42.38 -29.15
CA ILE A 1001 25.80 41.29 -29.89
C ILE A 1001 26.79 40.58 -28.96
N THR A 1002 26.61 39.27 -28.77
CA THR A 1002 27.47 38.42 -27.93
C THR A 1002 28.10 37.29 -28.74
N PRO A 1003 29.43 37.23 -28.89
CA PRO A 1003 30.08 36.15 -29.61
C PRO A 1003 30.18 34.88 -28.75
N VAL A 1004 29.81 33.73 -29.32
CA VAL A 1004 29.83 32.38 -28.70
C VAL A 1004 30.82 31.49 -29.45
N ASN A 1005 31.59 30.67 -28.72
CA ASN A 1005 32.54 29.74 -29.35
C ASN A 1005 31.79 28.65 -30.15
N GLY A 1006 32.42 28.18 -31.22
CA GLY A 1006 31.84 27.17 -32.12
C GLY A 1006 31.30 27.76 -33.42
N THR A 1007 30.76 26.86 -34.23
CA THR A 1007 30.10 27.11 -35.51
C THR A 1007 28.61 27.36 -35.29
N HIS A 1008 27.87 27.69 -36.36
CA HIS A 1008 26.40 27.80 -36.37
C HIS A 1008 25.68 26.65 -35.63
N TYR A 1009 26.24 25.44 -35.70
CA TYR A 1009 25.67 24.23 -35.11
C TYR A 1009 26.25 23.91 -33.73
N SER A 1010 27.58 24.00 -33.57
CA SER A 1010 28.23 23.60 -32.32
C SER A 1010 28.11 24.63 -31.20
N MET A 1011 27.61 25.83 -31.48
CA MET A 1011 27.34 26.84 -30.45
C MET A 1011 26.24 26.45 -29.45
N LEU A 1012 25.35 25.52 -29.83
CA LEU A 1012 24.34 24.93 -28.94
C LEU A 1012 24.81 23.64 -28.26
N PHE A 1013 26.08 23.25 -28.38
CA PHE A 1013 26.63 22.12 -27.62
C PHE A 1013 26.90 22.49 -26.17
N GLN A 1014 26.96 21.47 -25.31
CA GLN A 1014 27.06 21.64 -23.86
C GLN A 1014 28.28 22.48 -23.44
N GLU A 1015 29.40 22.39 -24.16
CA GLU A 1015 30.59 23.23 -23.91
C GLU A 1015 30.43 24.72 -24.25
N ASN A 1016 29.47 25.10 -25.10
CA ASN A 1016 29.37 26.44 -25.68
C ASN A 1016 28.12 27.25 -25.27
N VAL A 1017 27.07 26.60 -24.76
CA VAL A 1017 25.77 27.24 -24.42
C VAL A 1017 25.79 28.21 -23.23
N THR A 1018 26.85 28.19 -22.42
CA THR A 1018 26.95 28.96 -21.17
C THR A 1018 26.64 30.46 -21.31
N PRO A 1019 27.15 31.21 -22.32
CA PRO A 1019 26.84 32.64 -22.47
C PRO A 1019 25.35 32.91 -22.71
N ILE A 1020 24.67 32.01 -23.42
CA ILE A 1020 23.24 32.11 -23.72
C ILE A 1020 22.43 31.83 -22.45
N ALA A 1021 22.79 30.77 -21.71
CA ALA A 1021 22.14 30.42 -20.44
C ALA A 1021 22.29 31.53 -19.39
N LEU A 1022 23.46 32.16 -19.29
CA LEU A 1022 23.70 33.29 -18.37
C LEU A 1022 22.82 34.49 -18.70
N ARG A 1023 22.62 34.81 -19.99
CA ARG A 1023 21.74 35.91 -20.38
C ARG A 1023 20.29 35.64 -20.00
N ILE A 1024 19.80 34.42 -20.20
CA ILE A 1024 18.44 34.02 -19.79
C ILE A 1024 18.28 34.16 -18.27
N GLN A 1025 19.27 33.72 -17.48
CA GLN A 1025 19.27 33.88 -16.03
C GLN A 1025 19.27 35.35 -15.60
N GLN A 1026 20.04 36.22 -16.26
CA GLN A 1026 20.04 37.66 -15.98
C GLN A 1026 18.68 38.30 -16.22
N LEU A 1027 17.98 37.91 -17.29
CA LEU A 1027 16.63 38.40 -17.59
C LEU A 1027 15.62 38.00 -16.51
N CYS A 1028 15.71 36.77 -15.98
CA CYS A 1028 14.90 36.32 -14.86
C CYS A 1028 15.19 37.12 -13.58
N VAL A 1029 16.47 37.29 -13.22
CA VAL A 1029 16.87 38.03 -12.01
C VAL A 1029 16.46 39.51 -12.07
N ASN A 1030 16.58 40.14 -13.24
CA ASN A 1030 16.17 41.53 -13.40
C ASN A 1030 14.66 41.71 -13.23
N TYR A 1031 13.85 40.73 -13.64
CA TYR A 1031 12.41 40.74 -13.40
C TYR A 1031 12.07 40.60 -11.91
N ASP A 1032 12.73 39.69 -11.19
CA ASP A 1032 12.54 39.53 -9.75
C ASP A 1032 12.92 40.80 -8.96
N ALA A 1033 13.96 41.52 -9.41
CA ALA A 1033 14.36 42.80 -8.82
C ALA A 1033 13.35 43.94 -9.11
N LEU A 1034 12.74 43.96 -10.30
CA LEU A 1034 11.74 44.96 -10.68
C LEU A 1034 10.40 44.76 -9.97
N THR A 1035 9.99 43.51 -9.75
CA THR A 1035 8.75 43.16 -9.03
C THR A 1035 8.85 43.40 -7.52
N GLN A 1036 10.03 43.18 -6.92
CA GLN A 1036 10.27 43.54 -5.51
C GLN A 1036 10.28 45.06 -5.26
N PHE A 1037 10.62 45.87 -6.26
CA PHE A 1037 10.55 47.34 -6.15
C PHE A 1037 9.10 47.85 -6.24
N ASP A 1038 8.24 47.23 -7.06
CA ASP A 1038 6.84 47.63 -7.24
C ASP A 1038 5.93 47.25 -6.05
N GLU A 1039 6.26 46.20 -5.28
CA GLU A 1039 5.56 45.84 -4.03
C GLU A 1039 5.93 46.74 -2.83
N SER A 1040 6.92 47.64 -2.99
CA SER A 1040 7.41 48.52 -1.92
C SER A 1040 6.96 49.99 -2.02
N PHE A 1041 6.01 50.30 -2.90
CA PHE A 1041 5.40 51.63 -3.05
C PHE A 1041 3.91 51.68 -2.73
#